data_AF-A0A182JDP3-F1
#
_entry.id   AF-A0A182JDP3-F1
#
_cell.length_a   1.000
_cell.length_b   1.000
_cell.length_c   1.000
_cell.angle_alpha   90.00
_cell.angle_beta   90.00
_cell.angle_gamma   90.00
#
_symmetry.space_group_name_H-M   'P 1'
#
loop_
_entity.id
_entity.type
_entity.pdbx_description
1 polymer ?
#
loop_
_entity_poly.entity_id
_entity_poly.type
_entity_poly.pdbx_seq_one_letter_code
_entity_poly.pdbx_strand_id
1 'polypeptide(L)'
;MVFDKRHLLLLLDRPREPVFMGKGRVVFDVPDNYLTDRYRPIGTEIQNRFGENAEERVTVRSIALPDLRIPMSLGRQEQFSLFIPRHRKIAARLIDIFMGMRNVEDLQSCAVFARDRINPYLFNYALSVALLHRKDTHDLDLPTIIEVFPDKYVDSKVFSQIREEATVVPEGMRMPIVIPKDYTASDLDEEHRLWYFREDIGVNLHHWHWHLVYPFDASNRAIVDKDRRGELFYYMHQQLVARYNFERFSNRLQRVKRLNNLREPIGEGYYPKLDSLVASRAWPGRVDSSVLKDLNREADQIKQDVADLERWIDRIYEAIHQGFVVDESGNRIPLDEEKGIDHLGNIIESSILSPNRQLYGDMHNMGHVFISYAHDPDHRHLESFGVMGDVATAMRDPVFYRWHSYIDDIFQEHKNKLTPYTRAQLTFDGISITGITVQPEDGSPNTFQTFWQQSDVDLSRGMDFVPRGNVFARFTHLQHSPFVYTIMIENDSDAQRMAFVRIFVAPKNDERGTPMVFRDQRLFMVELDKFLVALRPGANRIRRRSKESTVTIPFERTFRNLDQNRPDPDTPQEAEFNFCGCGWPAHMLVPKGLPEGLPADLFIMVSDYEEDRVVQDLVGTCNDAASYCGVRDRLYPDRKAMGYPFDRAARSGVDRLANFLTPNMAVQSITIVHNDRTINKAG
;
A
#
# COMPACT_ATOMS: atom_id res chain seq x y z
N MET A 1 -0.32 -31.19 -24.78
CA MET A 1 0.24 -29.87 -24.41
C MET A 1 0.32 -29.80 -22.91
N VAL A 2 1.44 -29.31 -22.37
CA VAL A 2 1.56 -29.00 -20.94
C VAL A 2 0.66 -27.80 -20.66
N PHE A 3 -0.11 -27.84 -19.58
CA PHE A 3 -0.96 -26.73 -19.17
C PHE A 3 -0.09 -25.53 -18.76
N ASP A 4 -0.36 -24.35 -19.33
CA ASP A 4 0.35 -23.12 -18.95
C ASP A 4 -0.48 -22.33 -17.92
N LYS A 5 0.01 -22.29 -16.68
CA LYS A 5 -0.62 -21.54 -15.60
C LYS A 5 -0.64 -20.02 -15.80
N ARG A 6 0.19 -19.48 -16.70
CA ARG A 6 0.19 -18.05 -17.04
C ARG A 6 -1.14 -17.60 -17.66
N HIS A 7 -1.93 -18.52 -18.21
CA HIS A 7 -3.29 -18.23 -18.67
C HIS A 7 -4.22 -17.70 -17.58
N LEU A 8 -3.95 -17.99 -16.30
CA LEU A 8 -4.70 -17.38 -15.18
C LEU A 8 -4.54 -15.86 -15.14
N LEU A 9 -3.38 -15.34 -15.53
CA LEU A 9 -3.13 -13.90 -15.59
C LEU A 9 -3.96 -13.23 -16.68
N LEU A 10 -4.25 -13.91 -17.79
CA LEU A 10 -5.11 -13.39 -18.86
C LEU A 10 -6.56 -13.15 -18.39
N LEU A 11 -7.00 -13.82 -17.32
CA LEU A 11 -8.32 -13.57 -16.74
C LEU A 11 -8.44 -12.20 -16.07
N LEU A 12 -7.29 -11.56 -15.78
CA LEU A 12 -7.20 -10.20 -15.25
C LEU A 12 -7.04 -9.13 -16.36
N ASP A 13 -7.14 -9.51 -17.64
CA ASP A 13 -7.17 -8.58 -18.78
C ASP A 13 -8.61 -8.22 -19.11
N ARG A 14 -8.85 -6.94 -19.42
CA ARG A 14 -10.15 -6.37 -19.82
C ARG A 14 -11.31 -6.88 -18.94
N PRO A 15 -11.39 -6.45 -17.66
CA PRO A 15 -12.21 -7.08 -16.64
C PRO A 15 -13.71 -7.18 -16.95
N ARG A 16 -14.25 -6.27 -17.76
CA ARG A 16 -15.68 -6.27 -18.13
C ARG A 16 -15.96 -7.03 -19.41
N GLU A 17 -14.99 -7.11 -20.32
CA GLU A 17 -15.12 -7.91 -21.56
C GLU A 17 -15.28 -9.40 -21.21
N PRO A 18 -16.31 -10.11 -21.70
CA PRO A 18 -16.48 -11.54 -21.44
C PRO A 18 -15.25 -12.39 -21.77
N VAL A 19 -15.12 -13.54 -21.09
CA VAL A 19 -13.90 -14.37 -21.15
C VAL A 19 -13.67 -15.02 -22.53
N PHE A 20 -14.74 -15.23 -23.30
CA PHE A 20 -14.67 -15.73 -24.68
C PHE A 20 -14.15 -14.71 -25.70
N MET A 21 -14.06 -13.41 -25.33
CA MET A 21 -13.38 -12.42 -26.16
C MET A 21 -11.86 -12.55 -26.00
N GLY A 22 -11.10 -12.20 -27.04
CA GLY A 22 -9.63 -12.24 -26.99
C GLY A 22 -9.05 -11.52 -25.77
N LYS A 23 -8.07 -12.13 -25.12
CA LYS A 23 -7.25 -11.57 -24.04
C LYS A 23 -5.84 -11.44 -24.58
N GLY A 24 -5.46 -10.23 -24.96
CA GLY A 24 -4.41 -10.03 -25.97
C GLY A 24 -4.74 -10.77 -27.27
N ARG A 25 -3.89 -11.72 -27.67
CA ARG A 25 -4.05 -12.56 -28.87
C ARG A 25 -4.54 -13.99 -28.58
N VAL A 26 -4.92 -14.25 -27.34
CA VAL A 26 -5.34 -15.56 -26.83
C VAL A 26 -6.86 -15.57 -26.64
N VAL A 27 -7.53 -16.67 -26.96
CA VAL A 27 -8.96 -16.87 -26.63
C VAL A 27 -9.15 -18.11 -25.77
N PHE A 28 -10.16 -18.08 -24.90
CA PHE A 28 -10.58 -19.25 -24.16
C PHE A 28 -11.72 -19.96 -24.91
N ASP A 29 -11.56 -21.26 -25.17
CA ASP A 29 -12.64 -22.10 -25.69
C ASP A 29 -13.56 -22.46 -24.53
N VAL A 30 -14.65 -21.68 -24.38
CA VAL A 30 -15.55 -21.73 -23.22
C VAL A 30 -16.65 -22.78 -23.47
N PRO A 31 -16.85 -23.75 -22.56
CA PRO A 31 -17.98 -24.68 -22.65
C PRO A 31 -19.32 -23.96 -22.73
N ASP A 32 -20.28 -24.46 -23.52
CA ASP A 32 -21.59 -23.81 -23.69
C ASP A 32 -22.35 -23.63 -22.36
N ASN A 33 -22.19 -24.56 -21.42
CA ASN A 33 -22.77 -24.48 -20.08
C ASN A 33 -22.09 -23.42 -19.19
N TYR A 34 -20.94 -22.88 -19.59
CA TYR A 34 -20.24 -21.79 -18.90
C TYR A 34 -20.64 -20.42 -19.44
N LEU A 35 -21.22 -20.34 -20.64
CA LEU A 35 -21.77 -19.09 -21.14
C LEU A 35 -22.94 -18.62 -20.24
N THR A 36 -22.99 -17.31 -20.01
CA THR A 36 -24.13 -16.70 -19.30
C THR A 36 -25.40 -16.83 -20.13
N ASP A 37 -26.57 -16.73 -19.49
CA ASP A 37 -27.87 -16.91 -20.18
C ASP A 37 -28.05 -15.98 -21.39
N ARG A 38 -27.42 -14.79 -21.34
CA ARG A 38 -27.45 -13.82 -22.44
C ARG A 38 -26.77 -14.33 -23.72
N TYR A 39 -25.66 -15.04 -23.57
CA TYR A 39 -24.77 -15.43 -24.67
C TYR A 39 -24.93 -16.89 -25.09
N ARG A 40 -25.46 -17.75 -24.20
CA ARG A 40 -25.68 -19.18 -24.49
C ARG A 40 -26.43 -19.44 -25.82
N PRO A 41 -27.50 -18.70 -26.19
CA PRO A 41 -28.22 -18.96 -27.44
C PRO A 41 -27.41 -18.67 -28.72
N ILE A 42 -26.34 -17.87 -28.61
CA ILE A 42 -25.49 -17.43 -29.73
C ILE A 42 -24.03 -17.86 -29.53
N GLY A 43 -23.78 -18.84 -28.65
CA GLY A 43 -22.45 -19.24 -28.20
C GLY A 43 -21.51 -19.64 -29.34
N THR A 44 -22.01 -20.44 -30.29
CA THR A 44 -21.23 -20.89 -31.45
C THR A 44 -20.80 -19.71 -32.33
N GLU A 45 -21.72 -18.77 -32.61
CA GLU A 45 -21.46 -17.63 -33.49
C GLU A 45 -20.43 -16.67 -32.87
N ILE A 46 -20.56 -16.36 -31.58
CA ILE A 46 -19.63 -15.45 -30.90
C ILE A 46 -18.25 -16.08 -30.71
N GLN A 47 -18.17 -17.37 -30.37
CA GLN A 47 -16.88 -18.05 -30.20
C GLN A 47 -16.14 -18.18 -31.53
N ASN A 48 -16.85 -18.44 -32.64
CA ASN A 48 -16.25 -18.42 -33.97
C ASN A 48 -15.72 -17.02 -34.32
N ARG A 49 -16.52 -15.98 -34.13
CA ARG A 49 -16.13 -14.59 -34.41
C ARG A 49 -14.84 -14.17 -33.70
N PHE A 50 -14.69 -14.52 -32.43
CA PHE A 50 -13.49 -14.14 -31.66
C PHE A 50 -12.33 -15.12 -31.85
N GLY A 51 -12.60 -16.38 -32.21
CA GLY A 51 -11.58 -17.40 -32.45
C GLY A 51 -10.90 -17.33 -33.82
N GLU A 52 -11.50 -16.69 -34.83
CA GLU A 52 -10.95 -16.62 -36.20
C GLU A 52 -9.55 -15.98 -36.29
N ASN A 53 -9.27 -14.98 -35.46
CA ASN A 53 -8.01 -14.22 -35.47
C ASN A 53 -7.13 -14.48 -34.24
N ALA A 54 -7.42 -15.53 -33.47
CA ALA A 54 -6.64 -15.87 -32.27
C ALA A 54 -5.34 -16.59 -32.65
N GLU A 55 -4.22 -16.18 -32.06
CA GLU A 55 -2.93 -16.88 -32.21
C GLU A 55 -2.87 -18.13 -31.34
N GLU A 56 -3.59 -18.13 -30.22
CA GLU A 56 -3.68 -19.25 -29.28
C GLU A 56 -5.11 -19.47 -28.80
N ARG A 57 -5.49 -20.75 -28.65
CA ARG A 57 -6.78 -21.18 -28.11
C ARG A 57 -6.55 -22.02 -26.86
N VAL A 58 -7.08 -21.54 -25.73
CA VAL A 58 -6.97 -22.21 -24.43
C VAL A 58 -8.21 -23.03 -24.17
N THR A 59 -8.08 -24.35 -24.25
CA THR A 59 -9.16 -25.28 -23.94
C THR A 59 -9.53 -25.20 -22.46
N VAL A 60 -10.80 -24.92 -22.15
CA VAL A 60 -11.30 -24.91 -20.77
C VAL A 60 -12.00 -26.24 -20.47
N ARG A 61 -11.42 -27.02 -19.56
CA ARG A 61 -11.99 -28.30 -19.11
C ARG A 61 -13.27 -28.05 -18.31
N SER A 62 -14.34 -28.78 -18.59
CA SER A 62 -15.54 -28.73 -17.74
C SER A 62 -15.30 -29.45 -16.41
N ILE A 63 -15.72 -28.84 -15.30
CA ILE A 63 -15.64 -29.40 -13.95
C ILE A 63 -17.02 -29.37 -13.28
N ALA A 64 -17.16 -30.06 -12.15
CA ALA A 64 -18.30 -29.85 -11.26
C ALA A 64 -18.24 -28.42 -10.70
N LEU A 65 -19.22 -27.60 -11.06
CA LEU A 65 -19.22 -26.17 -10.74
C LEU A 65 -19.47 -25.92 -9.25
N PRO A 66 -18.67 -25.06 -8.60
CA PRO A 66 -18.91 -24.69 -7.21
C PRO A 66 -20.14 -23.80 -7.07
N ASP A 67 -20.69 -23.76 -5.87
CA ASP A 67 -21.79 -22.85 -5.54
C ASP A 67 -21.32 -21.39 -5.44
N LEU A 68 -21.64 -20.60 -6.47
CA LEU A 68 -21.33 -19.18 -6.55
C LEU A 68 -22.47 -18.27 -6.04
N ARG A 69 -23.56 -18.78 -5.44
CA ARG A 69 -24.71 -17.96 -5.03
C ARG A 69 -24.33 -16.78 -4.12
N ILE A 70 -23.43 -17.00 -3.16
CA ILE A 70 -22.96 -15.95 -2.25
C ILE A 70 -22.09 -14.92 -2.99
N PRO A 71 -21.02 -15.31 -3.71
CA PRO A 71 -20.26 -14.38 -4.58
C PRO A 71 -21.12 -13.59 -5.57
N MET A 72 -22.14 -14.22 -6.16
CA MET A 72 -23.08 -13.60 -7.12
C MET A 72 -24.12 -12.68 -6.47
N SER A 73 -24.18 -12.61 -5.13
CA SER A 73 -25.08 -11.71 -4.44
C SER A 73 -24.64 -10.25 -4.49
N LEU A 74 -23.39 -9.97 -4.88
CA LEU A 74 -22.93 -8.63 -5.26
C LEU A 74 -23.15 -8.43 -6.75
N GLY A 75 -23.87 -7.38 -7.13
CA GLY A 75 -24.18 -7.11 -8.53
C GLY A 75 -22.92 -6.94 -9.38
N ARG A 76 -22.93 -7.43 -10.62
CA ARG A 76 -21.76 -7.37 -11.51
C ARG A 76 -21.31 -5.94 -11.82
N GLN A 77 -22.21 -4.96 -11.73
CA GLN A 77 -21.97 -3.54 -11.98
C GLN A 77 -22.07 -2.70 -10.69
N GLU A 78 -21.88 -3.33 -9.53
CA GLU A 78 -21.81 -2.60 -8.25
C GLU A 78 -20.37 -2.25 -7.90
N GLN A 79 -20.19 -1.31 -6.98
CA GLN A 79 -18.89 -1.05 -6.39
C GLN A 79 -18.54 -2.14 -5.37
N PHE A 80 -17.25 -2.39 -5.16
CA PHE A 80 -16.75 -3.38 -4.20
C PHE A 80 -15.78 -2.71 -3.22
N SER A 81 -15.89 -3.05 -1.94
CA SER A 81 -15.07 -2.48 -0.87
C SER A 81 -14.78 -3.55 0.19
N LEU A 82 -13.54 -3.63 0.64
CA LEU A 82 -13.16 -4.48 1.78
C LEU A 82 -13.58 -3.89 3.13
N PHE A 83 -13.89 -2.60 3.23
CA PHE A 83 -14.35 -2.03 4.50
C PHE A 83 -15.79 -2.45 4.82
N ILE A 84 -16.62 -2.68 3.80
CA ILE A 84 -18.02 -3.10 3.97
C ILE A 84 -18.09 -4.56 4.46
N PRO A 85 -18.68 -4.83 5.64
CA PRO A 85 -18.74 -6.18 6.21
C PRO A 85 -19.39 -7.23 5.29
N ARG A 86 -20.47 -6.87 4.58
CA ARG A 86 -21.12 -7.76 3.60
C ARG A 86 -20.15 -8.18 2.50
N HIS A 87 -19.42 -7.23 1.93
CA HIS A 87 -18.49 -7.46 0.82
C HIS A 87 -17.31 -8.34 1.24
N ARG A 88 -16.79 -8.18 2.47
CA ARG A 88 -15.76 -9.08 3.02
C ARG A 88 -16.20 -10.54 3.05
N LYS A 89 -17.41 -10.82 3.53
CA LYS A 89 -17.96 -12.18 3.57
C LYS A 89 -18.09 -12.79 2.16
N ILE A 90 -18.51 -11.97 1.20
CA ILE A 90 -18.62 -12.36 -0.21
C ILE A 90 -17.23 -12.68 -0.80
N ALA A 91 -16.23 -11.83 -0.53
CA ALA A 91 -14.84 -12.03 -0.95
C ALA A 91 -14.21 -13.28 -0.33
N ALA A 92 -14.35 -13.46 0.98
CA ALA A 92 -13.85 -14.63 1.70
C ALA A 92 -14.39 -15.93 1.09
N ARG A 93 -15.69 -15.98 0.77
CA ARG A 93 -16.30 -17.14 0.12
C ARG A 93 -15.71 -17.43 -1.26
N LEU A 94 -15.45 -16.40 -2.08
CA LEU A 94 -14.86 -16.60 -3.41
C LEU A 94 -13.40 -17.04 -3.32
N ILE A 95 -12.64 -16.48 -2.36
CA ILE A 95 -11.27 -16.89 -2.06
C ILE A 95 -11.24 -18.37 -1.65
N ASP A 96 -12.12 -18.82 -0.75
CA ASP A 96 -12.20 -20.22 -0.34
C ASP A 96 -12.43 -21.17 -1.52
N ILE A 97 -13.30 -20.76 -2.45
CA ILE A 97 -13.59 -21.56 -3.65
C ILE A 97 -12.32 -21.71 -4.49
N PHE A 98 -11.60 -20.62 -4.77
CA PHE A 98 -10.36 -20.66 -5.55
C PHE A 98 -9.22 -21.40 -4.84
N MET A 99 -9.06 -21.18 -3.53
CA MET A 99 -8.07 -21.89 -2.70
C MET A 99 -8.39 -23.39 -2.60
N GLY A 100 -9.67 -23.77 -2.62
CA GLY A 100 -10.13 -25.15 -2.53
C GLY A 100 -10.04 -25.96 -3.84
N MET A 101 -9.67 -25.34 -4.97
CA MET A 101 -9.48 -26.06 -6.23
C MET A 101 -8.28 -27.00 -6.16
N ARG A 102 -8.41 -28.20 -6.72
CA ARG A 102 -7.44 -29.30 -6.53
C ARG A 102 -6.10 -29.03 -7.19
N ASN A 103 -6.10 -28.37 -8.34
CA ASN A 103 -4.94 -28.04 -9.16
C ASN A 103 -5.23 -26.78 -9.99
N VAL A 104 -4.24 -26.36 -10.75
CA VAL A 104 -4.29 -25.11 -11.53
C VAL A 104 -5.29 -25.20 -12.69
N GLU A 105 -5.48 -26.37 -13.29
CA GLU A 105 -6.46 -26.59 -14.36
C GLU A 105 -7.91 -26.42 -13.85
N ASP A 106 -8.22 -27.00 -12.70
CA ASP A 106 -9.52 -26.87 -12.04
C ASP A 106 -9.74 -25.40 -11.61
N LEU A 107 -8.69 -24.73 -11.12
CA LEU A 107 -8.72 -23.30 -10.82
C LEU A 107 -9.03 -22.47 -12.06
N GLN A 108 -8.37 -22.70 -13.19
CA GLN A 108 -8.64 -22.00 -14.44
C GLN A 108 -10.09 -22.20 -14.87
N SER A 109 -10.59 -23.44 -14.83
CA SER A 109 -11.98 -23.73 -15.19
C SER A 109 -12.98 -22.99 -14.30
N CYS A 110 -12.78 -23.04 -12.98
CA CYS A 110 -13.61 -22.32 -12.02
C CYS A 110 -13.54 -20.80 -12.23
N ALA A 111 -12.34 -20.26 -12.44
CA ALA A 111 -12.13 -18.83 -12.63
C ALA A 111 -12.76 -18.34 -13.94
N VAL A 112 -12.64 -19.09 -15.05
CA VAL A 112 -13.33 -18.81 -16.32
C VAL A 112 -14.86 -18.77 -16.11
N PHE A 113 -15.42 -19.74 -15.39
CA PHE A 113 -16.86 -19.76 -15.11
C PHE A 113 -17.32 -18.56 -14.25
N ALA A 114 -16.54 -18.21 -13.24
CA ALA A 114 -16.86 -17.13 -12.30
C ALA A 114 -16.73 -15.75 -12.94
N ARG A 115 -15.72 -15.53 -13.79
CA ARG A 115 -15.33 -14.21 -14.34
C ARG A 115 -16.49 -13.42 -14.97
N ASP A 116 -17.36 -14.09 -15.71
CA ASP A 116 -18.45 -13.43 -16.43
C ASP A 116 -19.74 -13.28 -15.58
N ARG A 117 -19.73 -13.79 -14.34
CA ARG A 117 -20.88 -13.78 -13.41
C ARG A 117 -20.64 -12.93 -12.17
N ILE A 118 -19.40 -12.89 -11.71
CA ILE A 118 -19.00 -12.17 -10.51
C ILE A 118 -18.65 -10.73 -10.84
N ASN A 119 -18.87 -9.83 -9.87
CA ASN A 119 -18.38 -8.45 -9.91
C ASN A 119 -16.86 -8.40 -10.27
N PRO A 120 -16.44 -7.62 -11.28
CA PRO A 120 -15.06 -7.60 -11.75
C PRO A 120 -14.02 -7.23 -10.68
N TYR A 121 -14.31 -6.25 -9.81
CA TYR A 121 -13.40 -5.87 -8.73
C TYR A 121 -13.24 -7.00 -7.71
N LEU A 122 -14.35 -7.60 -7.29
CA LEU A 122 -14.38 -8.76 -6.39
C LEU A 122 -13.64 -9.96 -6.99
N PHE A 123 -13.88 -10.27 -8.26
CA PHE A 123 -13.23 -11.38 -8.96
C PHE A 123 -11.73 -11.18 -9.02
N ASN A 124 -11.27 -9.99 -9.43
CA ASN A 124 -9.86 -9.65 -9.47
C ASN A 124 -9.22 -9.79 -8.08
N TYR A 125 -9.80 -9.16 -7.06
CA TYR A 125 -9.28 -9.26 -5.69
C TYR A 125 -9.17 -10.71 -5.22
N ALA A 126 -10.24 -11.50 -5.35
CA ALA A 126 -10.25 -12.88 -4.86
C ALA A 126 -9.28 -13.78 -5.64
N LEU A 127 -9.19 -13.62 -6.96
CA LEU A 127 -8.23 -14.37 -7.79
C LEU A 127 -6.80 -13.97 -7.44
N SER A 128 -6.49 -12.68 -7.31
CA SER A 128 -5.17 -12.19 -6.90
C SER A 128 -4.75 -12.74 -5.54
N VAL A 129 -5.64 -12.75 -4.54
CA VAL A 129 -5.36 -13.38 -3.24
C VAL A 129 -5.09 -14.87 -3.42
N ALA A 130 -5.89 -15.60 -4.19
CA ALA A 130 -5.68 -17.02 -4.40
C ALA A 130 -4.33 -17.31 -5.08
N LEU A 131 -3.98 -16.57 -6.13
CA LEU A 131 -2.72 -16.74 -6.85
C LEU A 131 -1.50 -16.48 -5.97
N LEU A 132 -1.58 -15.51 -5.05
CA LEU A 132 -0.51 -15.20 -4.10
C LEU A 132 -0.32 -16.27 -3.02
N HIS A 133 -1.38 -16.99 -2.64
CA HIS A 133 -1.34 -17.91 -1.49
C HIS A 133 -1.30 -19.39 -1.88
N ARG A 134 -1.70 -19.78 -3.08
CA ARG A 134 -1.61 -21.17 -3.54
C ARG A 134 -0.18 -21.53 -3.93
N LYS A 135 0.34 -22.62 -3.37
CA LYS A 135 1.71 -23.11 -3.61
C LYS A 135 2.00 -23.41 -5.09
N ASP A 136 0.99 -23.81 -5.87
CA ASP A 136 1.11 -24.13 -7.29
C ASP A 136 1.09 -22.90 -8.22
N THR A 137 0.96 -21.69 -7.67
CA THR A 137 0.94 -20.41 -8.42
C THR A 137 1.86 -19.33 -7.83
N HIS A 138 2.72 -19.66 -6.87
CA HIS A 138 3.57 -18.70 -6.13
C HIS A 138 4.57 -17.90 -6.98
N ASP A 139 4.89 -18.40 -8.15
CA ASP A 139 5.78 -17.85 -9.17
C ASP A 139 5.04 -17.07 -10.26
N LEU A 140 3.72 -16.89 -10.14
CA LEU A 140 2.96 -16.01 -11.03
C LEU A 140 3.04 -14.56 -10.56
N ASP A 141 3.50 -13.69 -11.47
CA ASP A 141 3.42 -12.24 -11.29
C ASP A 141 2.04 -11.71 -11.60
N LEU A 142 1.45 -11.01 -10.63
CA LEU A 142 0.21 -10.31 -10.85
C LEU A 142 0.46 -9.03 -11.67
N PRO A 143 -0.38 -8.75 -12.68
CA PRO A 143 -0.42 -7.45 -13.34
C PRO A 143 -0.68 -6.36 -12.31
N THR A 144 -0.05 -5.19 -12.49
CA THR A 144 -0.28 -4.06 -11.60
C THR A 144 -1.74 -3.61 -11.72
N ILE A 145 -2.37 -3.30 -10.58
CA ILE A 145 -3.81 -3.04 -10.54
C ILE A 145 -4.22 -1.77 -11.31
N ILE A 146 -3.29 -0.81 -11.52
CA ILE A 146 -3.55 0.34 -12.40
C ILE A 146 -3.77 -0.07 -13.86
N GLU A 147 -3.08 -1.10 -14.35
CA GLU A 147 -3.32 -1.60 -15.71
C GLU A 147 -4.66 -2.30 -15.82
N VAL A 148 -5.17 -2.88 -14.74
CA VAL A 148 -6.44 -3.63 -14.74
C VAL A 148 -7.63 -2.71 -14.49
N PHE A 149 -7.54 -1.81 -13.52
CA PHE A 149 -8.57 -0.83 -13.17
C PHE A 149 -7.97 0.58 -13.09
N PRO A 150 -7.58 1.15 -14.24
CA PRO A 150 -6.99 2.50 -14.28
C PRO A 150 -7.94 3.57 -13.75
N ASP A 151 -9.24 3.28 -13.75
CA ASP A 151 -10.33 4.14 -13.28
C ASP A 151 -10.27 4.53 -11.80
N LYS A 152 -9.50 3.79 -11.00
CA LYS A 152 -9.21 4.13 -9.60
C LYS A 152 -8.05 5.11 -9.43
N TYR A 153 -7.28 5.34 -10.49
CA TYR A 153 -5.99 6.04 -10.42
C TYR A 153 -5.92 7.31 -11.27
N VAL A 154 -6.74 7.39 -12.32
CA VAL A 154 -6.64 8.40 -13.37
C VAL A 154 -7.92 9.23 -13.45
N ASP A 155 -7.79 10.53 -13.73
CA ASP A 155 -8.92 11.44 -13.96
C ASP A 155 -9.89 10.86 -15.02
N SER A 156 -11.18 10.85 -14.67
CA SER A 156 -12.30 10.45 -15.53
C SER A 156 -12.22 10.98 -16.97
N LYS A 157 -11.77 12.23 -17.17
CA LYS A 157 -11.69 12.86 -18.50
C LYS A 157 -10.70 12.17 -19.44
N VAL A 158 -9.64 11.59 -18.90
CA VAL A 158 -8.58 10.92 -19.67
C VAL A 158 -9.16 9.71 -20.42
N PHE A 159 -10.14 9.00 -19.85
CA PHE A 159 -10.76 7.85 -20.52
C PHE A 159 -11.55 8.22 -21.78
N SER A 160 -12.11 9.43 -21.85
CA SER A 160 -12.75 9.91 -23.08
C SER A 160 -11.70 10.15 -24.17
N GLN A 161 -10.58 10.80 -23.81
CA GLN A 161 -9.49 11.11 -24.72
C GLN A 161 -8.78 9.84 -25.21
N ILE A 162 -8.55 8.87 -24.32
CA ILE A 162 -7.99 7.57 -24.69
C ILE A 162 -8.90 6.82 -25.66
N ARG A 163 -10.23 6.86 -25.46
CA ARG A 163 -11.18 6.22 -26.38
C ARG A 163 -11.13 6.84 -27.77
N GLU A 164 -11.03 8.16 -27.84
CA GLU A 164 -10.85 8.89 -29.09
C GLU A 164 -9.52 8.49 -29.77
N GLU A 165 -8.41 8.58 -29.04
CA GLU A 165 -7.07 8.26 -29.53
C GLU A 165 -6.99 6.81 -30.04
N ALA A 166 -7.51 5.85 -29.26
CA ALA A 166 -7.48 4.43 -29.63
C ALA A 166 -8.32 4.09 -30.87
N THR A 167 -9.36 4.87 -31.13
CA THR A 167 -10.30 4.66 -32.24
C THR A 167 -9.85 5.38 -33.51
N VAL A 168 -9.32 6.59 -33.38
CA VAL A 168 -8.97 7.46 -34.51
C VAL A 168 -7.54 7.22 -34.98
N VAL A 169 -6.60 6.99 -34.06
CA VAL A 169 -5.17 6.94 -34.35
C VAL A 169 -4.68 5.49 -34.46
N PRO A 170 -4.01 5.13 -35.58
CA PRO A 170 -3.41 3.81 -35.74
C PRO A 170 -2.42 3.46 -34.62
N GLU A 171 -2.34 2.18 -34.29
CA GLU A 171 -1.36 1.66 -33.34
C GLU A 171 0.08 2.02 -33.78
N GLY A 172 0.92 2.44 -32.82
CA GLY A 172 2.28 2.90 -33.08
C GLY A 172 2.42 4.40 -33.38
N MET A 173 1.33 5.10 -33.73
CA MET A 173 1.29 6.56 -33.90
C MET A 173 0.62 7.30 -32.74
N ARG A 174 0.11 6.56 -31.75
CA ARG A 174 -0.62 7.12 -30.61
C ARG A 174 0.30 7.93 -29.71
N MET A 175 -0.20 9.05 -29.21
CA MET A 175 0.51 9.88 -28.24
C MET A 175 0.00 9.65 -26.81
N PRO A 176 0.88 9.71 -25.79
CA PRO A 176 0.44 9.65 -24.40
C PRO A 176 -0.51 10.81 -24.04
N ILE A 177 -1.64 10.47 -23.42
CA ILE A 177 -2.59 11.46 -22.92
C ILE A 177 -2.09 12.01 -21.59
N VAL A 178 -1.84 13.32 -21.53
CA VAL A 178 -1.29 13.96 -20.33
C VAL A 178 -2.37 14.13 -19.26
N ILE A 179 -2.11 13.59 -18.08
CA ILE A 179 -2.93 13.78 -16.88
C ILE A 179 -2.58 15.14 -16.27
N PRO A 180 -3.54 16.06 -16.14
CA PRO A 180 -3.29 17.36 -15.53
C PRO A 180 -2.93 17.22 -14.04
N LYS A 181 -2.04 18.08 -13.55
CA LYS A 181 -1.70 18.16 -12.11
C LYS A 181 -2.91 18.60 -11.27
N ASP A 182 -3.58 19.65 -11.76
CA ASP A 182 -4.68 20.32 -11.07
C ASP A 182 -6.02 19.83 -11.63
N TYR A 183 -6.45 18.64 -11.19
CA TYR A 183 -7.72 18.05 -11.63
C TYR A 183 -8.74 17.92 -10.51
N THR A 184 -8.31 17.62 -9.28
CA THR A 184 -9.22 17.46 -8.13
C THR A 184 -9.61 18.81 -7.52
N ALA A 185 -8.64 19.72 -7.38
CA ALA A 185 -8.81 21.09 -6.94
C ALA A 185 -7.81 22.02 -7.64
N SER A 186 -7.80 23.29 -7.24
CA SER A 186 -6.81 24.30 -7.63
C SER A 186 -6.10 24.80 -6.38
N ASP A 187 -5.04 25.61 -6.54
CA ASP A 187 -4.30 26.22 -5.41
C ASP A 187 -5.13 27.12 -4.48
N LEU A 188 -6.41 27.39 -4.83
CA LEU A 188 -7.37 28.02 -3.93
C LEU A 188 -7.72 27.13 -2.71
N ASP A 189 -7.61 25.81 -2.85
CA ASP A 189 -7.67 24.87 -1.74
C ASP A 189 -6.25 24.63 -1.23
N GLU A 190 -5.98 24.96 0.03
CA GLU A 190 -4.65 24.79 0.64
C GLU A 190 -4.19 23.33 0.66
N GLU A 191 -5.13 22.40 0.81
CA GLU A 191 -4.85 20.97 0.82
C GLU A 191 -4.45 20.44 -0.57
N HIS A 192 -4.78 21.18 -1.65
CA HIS A 192 -4.35 20.85 -3.01
C HIS A 192 -2.83 20.85 -3.17
N ARG A 193 -2.08 21.60 -2.36
CA ARG A 193 -0.61 21.61 -2.40
C ARG A 193 0.03 20.22 -2.22
N LEU A 194 -0.71 19.27 -1.66
CA LEU A 194 -0.29 17.89 -1.41
C LEU A 194 -0.80 16.89 -2.47
N TRP A 195 -1.35 17.36 -3.60
CA TRP A 195 -1.86 16.49 -4.68
C TRP A 195 -0.83 15.43 -5.07
N TYR A 196 0.45 15.83 -5.20
CA TYR A 196 1.55 14.97 -5.65
C TYR A 196 1.90 13.85 -4.67
N PHE A 197 1.41 13.89 -3.43
CA PHE A 197 1.60 12.83 -2.45
C PHE A 197 0.35 11.98 -2.31
N ARG A 198 -0.81 12.63 -2.13
CA ARG A 198 -2.09 11.95 -1.90
C ARG A 198 -2.57 11.19 -3.13
N GLU A 199 -2.34 11.77 -4.29
CA GLU A 199 -2.85 11.28 -5.57
C GLU A 199 -1.74 10.62 -6.41
N ASP A 200 -0.54 10.47 -5.85
CA ASP A 200 0.52 9.69 -6.48
C ASP A 200 0.04 8.25 -6.67
N ILE A 201 0.18 7.78 -7.91
CA ILE A 201 -0.27 6.45 -8.29
C ILE A 201 0.52 5.39 -7.54
N GLY A 202 1.85 5.53 -7.41
CA GLY A 202 2.70 4.56 -6.72
C GLY A 202 2.39 4.43 -5.23
N VAL A 203 2.08 5.54 -4.56
CA VAL A 203 1.68 5.57 -3.15
C VAL A 203 0.35 4.83 -2.94
N ASN A 204 -0.64 5.09 -3.80
CA ASN A 204 -1.93 4.39 -3.73
C ASN A 204 -1.81 2.90 -4.12
N LEU A 205 -0.93 2.56 -5.07
CA LEU A 205 -0.59 1.18 -5.40
C LEU A 205 0.05 0.47 -4.22
N HIS A 206 1.00 1.09 -3.52
CA HIS A 206 1.62 0.52 -2.33
C HIS A 206 0.56 0.15 -1.28
N HIS A 207 -0.34 1.08 -0.96
CA HIS A 207 -1.39 0.86 0.03
C HIS A 207 -2.36 -0.26 -0.36
N TRP A 208 -2.77 -0.32 -1.63
CA TRP A 208 -3.57 -1.45 -2.13
C TRP A 208 -2.83 -2.79 -2.01
N HIS A 209 -1.58 -2.85 -2.45
CA HIS A 209 -0.79 -4.09 -2.38
C HIS A 209 -0.51 -4.52 -0.94
N TRP A 210 -0.28 -3.57 -0.02
CA TRP A 210 -0.06 -3.87 1.39
C TRP A 210 -1.29 -4.59 1.98
N HIS A 211 -2.48 -4.06 1.75
CA HIS A 211 -3.73 -4.69 2.20
C HIS A 211 -4.11 -5.96 1.41
N LEU A 212 -3.62 -6.13 0.19
CA LEU A 212 -3.74 -7.40 -0.55
C LEU A 212 -2.88 -8.50 0.09
N VAL A 213 -1.65 -8.16 0.51
CA VAL A 213 -0.71 -9.08 1.16
C VAL A 213 -1.14 -9.35 2.60
N TYR A 214 -1.62 -8.35 3.33
CA TYR A 214 -2.05 -8.43 4.73
C TYR A 214 -3.56 -8.17 4.88
N PRO A 215 -4.42 -9.01 4.28
CA PRO A 215 -5.87 -8.83 4.39
C PRO A 215 -6.30 -9.02 5.83
N PHE A 216 -7.37 -8.34 6.24
CA PHE A 216 -7.88 -8.37 7.62
C PHE A 216 -9.02 -9.37 7.84
N ASP A 217 -9.53 -9.99 6.76
CA ASP A 217 -10.58 -11.00 6.84
C ASP A 217 -10.42 -12.05 5.72
N ALA A 218 -10.59 -13.32 6.08
CA ALA A 218 -10.63 -14.48 5.19
C ALA A 218 -11.19 -15.68 5.98
N SER A 219 -11.84 -16.65 5.32
CA SER A 219 -12.35 -17.81 6.07
C SER A 219 -11.24 -18.74 6.54
N ASN A 220 -10.14 -18.85 5.78
CA ASN A 220 -8.92 -19.49 6.24
C ASN A 220 -8.06 -18.49 7.01
N ARG A 221 -8.02 -18.62 8.34
CA ARG A 221 -7.23 -17.77 9.23
C ARG A 221 -5.75 -17.67 8.82
N ALA A 222 -5.16 -18.72 8.26
CA ALA A 222 -3.75 -18.71 7.83
C ALA A 222 -3.43 -17.71 6.70
N ILE A 223 -4.45 -17.25 5.95
CA ILE A 223 -4.27 -16.17 4.96
C ILE A 223 -4.05 -14.82 5.67
N VAL A 224 -4.67 -14.61 6.83
CA VAL A 224 -4.58 -13.37 7.60
C VAL A 224 -3.44 -13.42 8.62
N ASP A 225 -3.21 -14.60 9.23
CA ASP A 225 -2.25 -14.87 10.30
C ASP A 225 -0.80 -14.88 9.80
N LYS A 226 -0.33 -13.70 9.38
CA LYS A 226 1.04 -13.42 8.99
C LYS A 226 1.81 -12.81 10.16
N ASP A 227 3.13 -13.05 10.19
CA ASP A 227 4.00 -12.61 11.27
C ASP A 227 3.88 -11.11 11.56
N ARG A 228 3.59 -10.78 12.82
CA ARG A 228 3.51 -9.41 13.36
C ARG A 228 2.66 -8.44 12.52
N ARG A 229 1.62 -8.94 11.84
CA ARG A 229 0.86 -8.12 10.88
C ARG A 229 0.07 -6.98 11.53
N GLY A 230 -0.28 -7.10 12.81
CA GLY A 230 -0.89 -6.01 13.58
C GLY A 230 0.12 -4.92 13.89
N GLU A 231 1.35 -5.29 14.26
CA GLU A 231 2.43 -4.31 14.44
C GLU A 231 2.78 -3.64 13.10
N LEU A 232 2.81 -4.41 12.01
CA LEU A 232 3.06 -3.87 10.67
C LEU A 232 1.95 -2.95 10.19
N PHE A 233 0.68 -3.23 10.54
CA PHE A 233 -0.45 -2.33 10.32
C PHE A 233 -0.20 -0.98 10.98
N TYR A 234 0.16 -0.98 12.27
CA TYR A 234 0.54 0.24 12.98
C TYR A 234 1.71 0.95 12.28
N TYR A 235 2.80 0.23 12.03
CA TYR A 235 4.05 0.85 11.60
C TYR A 235 3.98 1.44 10.19
N MET A 236 3.38 0.72 9.24
CA MET A 236 3.22 1.20 7.87
C MET A 236 2.40 2.51 7.86
N HIS A 237 1.28 2.55 8.59
CA HIS A 237 0.44 3.74 8.66
C HIS A 237 1.07 4.89 9.47
N GLN A 238 1.81 4.59 10.55
CA GLN A 238 2.57 5.58 11.31
C GLN A 238 3.62 6.25 10.42
N GLN A 239 4.37 5.47 9.64
CA GLN A 239 5.34 5.98 8.67
C GLN A 239 4.66 6.81 7.58
N LEU A 240 3.46 6.42 7.16
CA LEU A 240 2.67 7.18 6.20
C LEU A 240 2.27 8.56 6.73
N VAL A 241 1.79 8.64 7.97
CA VAL A 241 1.45 9.90 8.64
C VAL A 241 2.71 10.75 8.86
N ALA A 242 3.84 10.16 9.24
CA ALA A 242 5.12 10.85 9.38
C ALA A 242 5.59 11.46 8.05
N ARG A 243 5.56 10.68 6.96
CA ARG A 243 5.86 11.16 5.60
C ARG A 243 4.92 12.28 5.18
N TYR A 244 3.61 12.10 5.35
CA TYR A 244 2.62 13.12 5.01
C TYR A 244 2.84 14.42 5.78
N ASN A 245 3.12 14.37 7.08
CA ASN A 245 3.44 15.56 7.87
C ASN A 245 4.74 16.24 7.41
N PHE A 246 5.74 15.47 6.98
CA PHE A 246 6.96 16.01 6.37
C PHE A 246 6.64 16.73 5.04
N GLU A 247 5.75 16.17 4.23
CA GLU A 247 5.28 16.85 3.02
C GLU A 247 4.44 18.09 3.32
N ARG A 248 3.64 18.10 4.40
CA ARG A 248 2.94 19.31 4.86
C ARG A 248 3.94 20.43 5.14
N PHE A 249 5.05 20.13 5.81
CA PHE A 249 6.13 21.10 6.06
C PHE A 249 6.82 21.54 4.76
N SER A 250 6.99 20.63 3.81
CA SER A 250 7.49 20.92 2.45
C SER A 250 6.56 21.84 1.64
N ASN A 251 5.32 22.08 2.10
CA ASN A 251 4.35 22.97 1.47
C ASN A 251 3.85 24.07 2.42
N ARG A 252 4.60 24.35 3.49
CA ARG A 252 4.31 25.39 4.50
C ARG A 252 2.93 25.23 5.14
N LEU A 253 2.51 23.98 5.36
CA LEU A 253 1.30 23.62 6.08
C LEU A 253 1.68 23.12 7.48
N GLN A 254 0.77 23.30 8.44
CA GLN A 254 0.93 22.74 9.78
C GLN A 254 0.82 21.21 9.73
N ARG A 255 1.27 20.52 10.79
CA ARG A 255 1.00 19.09 10.94
C ARG A 255 -0.51 18.79 10.84
N VAL A 256 -0.86 17.61 10.38
CA VAL A 256 -2.25 17.20 10.19
C VAL A 256 -3.01 17.24 11.53
N LYS A 257 -4.23 17.79 11.51
CA LYS A 257 -5.12 17.78 12.67
C LYS A 257 -5.80 16.41 12.76
N ARG A 258 -5.62 15.69 13.87
CA ARG A 258 -6.33 14.42 14.11
C ARG A 258 -7.87 14.57 14.06
N LEU A 259 -8.57 13.53 13.63
CA LEU A 259 -10.04 13.43 13.66
C LEU A 259 -10.48 12.70 14.94
N ASN A 260 -10.27 13.32 16.10
CA ASN A 260 -10.57 12.73 17.41
C ASN A 260 -11.94 13.12 17.98
N ASN A 261 -12.68 14.00 17.31
CA ASN A 261 -14.09 14.29 17.61
C ASN A 261 -14.93 13.91 16.40
N LEU A 262 -15.68 12.82 16.52
CA LEU A 262 -16.46 12.23 15.43
C LEU A 262 -17.77 12.98 15.14
N ARG A 263 -18.14 13.95 15.98
CA ARG A 263 -19.38 14.75 15.85
C ARG A 263 -19.13 16.14 15.30
N GLU A 264 -17.88 16.58 15.26
CA GLU A 264 -17.50 17.84 14.63
C GLU A 264 -17.52 17.73 13.09
N PRO A 265 -17.86 18.81 12.37
CA PRO A 265 -17.70 18.87 10.93
C PRO A 265 -16.27 18.58 10.47
N ILE A 266 -16.13 17.76 9.44
CA ILE A 266 -14.87 17.55 8.71
C ILE A 266 -14.69 18.75 7.79
N GLY A 267 -13.81 19.68 8.16
CA GLY A 267 -13.61 20.94 7.44
C GLY A 267 -13.21 20.74 5.98
N GLU A 268 -12.38 19.73 5.70
CA GLU A 268 -11.84 19.45 4.37
C GLU A 268 -12.85 18.68 3.51
N GLY A 269 -13.36 19.29 2.44
CA GLY A 269 -14.01 18.59 1.34
C GLY A 269 -13.00 17.91 0.40
N TYR A 270 -13.50 17.02 -0.45
CA TYR A 270 -12.69 16.38 -1.49
C TYR A 270 -13.56 15.89 -2.65
N TYR A 271 -13.17 16.25 -3.88
CA TYR A 271 -13.88 15.88 -5.11
C TYR A 271 -12.96 15.07 -6.04
N PRO A 272 -13.04 13.74 -6.04
CA PRO A 272 -11.99 12.85 -6.56
C PRO A 272 -11.83 12.87 -8.08
N LYS A 273 -12.86 13.28 -8.84
CA LYS A 273 -12.91 13.23 -10.32
C LYS A 273 -12.61 11.86 -10.92
N LEU A 274 -12.89 10.80 -10.15
CA LEU A 274 -12.80 9.42 -10.61
C LEU A 274 -14.19 8.95 -11.05
N ASP A 275 -14.24 8.16 -12.11
CA ASP A 275 -15.44 7.47 -12.58
C ASP A 275 -15.17 5.98 -12.63
N SER A 276 -15.97 5.16 -11.95
CA SER A 276 -15.83 3.71 -12.05
C SER A 276 -16.28 3.22 -13.42
N LEU A 277 -15.37 2.56 -14.14
CA LEU A 277 -15.71 1.88 -15.39
C LEU A 277 -16.59 0.65 -15.13
N VAL A 278 -16.46 -0.02 -13.98
CA VAL A 278 -17.30 -1.19 -13.62
C VAL A 278 -18.73 -0.76 -13.28
N ALA A 279 -18.88 0.20 -12.37
CA ALA A 279 -20.19 0.62 -11.89
C ALA A 279 -20.87 1.65 -12.80
N SER A 280 -20.13 2.25 -13.75
CA SER A 280 -20.61 3.33 -14.60
C SER A 280 -21.20 4.49 -13.78
N ARG A 281 -20.50 4.85 -12.71
CA ARG A 281 -20.85 5.90 -11.75
C ARG A 281 -19.61 6.67 -11.33
N ALA A 282 -19.77 7.97 -11.16
CA ALA A 282 -18.75 8.81 -10.54
C ALA A 282 -18.56 8.42 -9.07
N TRP A 283 -17.33 8.56 -8.56
CA TRP A 283 -17.07 8.44 -7.13
C TRP A 283 -17.64 9.68 -6.40
N PRO A 284 -18.52 9.51 -5.40
CA PRO A 284 -19.08 10.64 -4.67
C PRO A 284 -17.99 11.49 -4.02
N GLY A 285 -18.08 12.81 -4.19
CA GLY A 285 -17.27 13.77 -3.46
C GLY A 285 -17.83 14.03 -2.06
N ARG A 286 -16.97 14.43 -1.13
CA ARG A 286 -17.38 14.95 0.19
C ARG A 286 -17.34 16.47 0.15
N VAL A 287 -18.47 17.11 0.44
CA VAL A 287 -18.53 18.58 0.56
C VAL A 287 -17.83 19.05 1.84
N ASP A 288 -17.35 20.29 1.85
CA ASP A 288 -16.76 20.90 3.04
C ASP A 288 -17.71 20.84 4.23
N SER A 289 -17.15 20.70 5.43
CA SER A 289 -17.90 20.65 6.69
C SER A 289 -18.96 19.55 6.76
N SER A 290 -18.75 18.43 6.06
CA SER A 290 -19.57 17.23 6.20
C SER A 290 -19.47 16.66 7.62
N VAL A 291 -20.57 16.16 8.16
CA VAL A 291 -20.64 15.56 9.50
C VAL A 291 -20.92 14.06 9.37
N LEU A 292 -20.27 13.25 10.22
CA LEU A 292 -20.55 11.82 10.29
C LEU A 292 -21.96 11.59 10.86
N LYS A 293 -22.69 10.64 10.27
CA LYS A 293 -24.07 10.31 10.63
C LYS A 293 -24.19 8.82 10.86
N ASP A 294 -25.16 8.43 11.67
CA ASP A 294 -25.51 7.02 11.90
C ASP A 294 -25.85 6.34 10.57
N LEU A 295 -25.31 5.14 10.38
CA LEU A 295 -25.44 4.37 9.15
C LEU A 295 -26.60 3.40 9.28
N ASN A 296 -27.51 3.44 8.31
CA ASN A 296 -28.62 2.49 8.21
C ASN A 296 -28.82 2.08 6.74
N ARG A 297 -27.90 1.28 6.22
CA ARG A 297 -27.85 0.86 4.81
C ARG A 297 -28.17 -0.62 4.72
N GLU A 298 -29.45 -0.94 4.52
CA GLU A 298 -29.92 -2.33 4.39
C GLU A 298 -29.24 -3.07 3.22
N ALA A 299 -29.06 -2.37 2.09
CA ALA A 299 -28.36 -2.91 0.93
C ALA A 299 -26.92 -3.34 1.27
N ASP A 300 -26.20 -2.58 2.10
CA ASP A 300 -24.83 -2.93 2.50
C ASP A 300 -24.78 -3.80 3.77
N GLN A 301 -25.94 -4.13 4.35
CA GLN A 301 -26.11 -4.81 5.65
C GLN A 301 -25.39 -4.09 6.80
N ILE A 302 -25.47 -2.77 6.81
CA ILE A 302 -24.86 -1.91 7.83
C ILE A 302 -25.96 -1.23 8.64
N LYS A 303 -25.91 -1.43 9.96
CA LYS A 303 -26.67 -0.65 10.93
C LYS A 303 -25.74 -0.33 12.10
N GLN A 304 -25.21 0.89 12.13
CA GLN A 304 -24.18 1.28 13.07
C GLN A 304 -24.30 2.76 13.42
N ASP A 305 -24.26 3.08 14.71
CA ASP A 305 -24.33 4.46 15.18
C ASP A 305 -22.92 5.03 15.38
N VAL A 306 -22.74 6.35 15.25
CA VAL A 306 -21.47 7.01 15.59
C VAL A 306 -21.08 6.71 17.05
N ALA A 307 -22.08 6.56 17.93
CA ALA A 307 -21.87 6.18 19.32
C ALA A 307 -21.25 4.78 19.52
N ASP A 308 -21.43 3.85 18.57
CA ASP A 308 -20.74 2.56 18.62
C ASP A 308 -19.23 2.72 18.43
N LEU A 309 -18.84 3.58 17.49
CA LEU A 309 -17.44 3.88 17.21
C LEU A 309 -16.79 4.55 18.43
N GLU A 310 -17.46 5.51 19.06
CA GLU A 310 -17.05 6.13 20.33
C GLU A 310 -16.87 5.09 21.45
N ARG A 311 -17.82 4.16 21.61
CA ARG A 311 -17.74 3.10 22.63
C ARG A 311 -16.56 2.15 22.41
N TRP A 312 -16.26 1.79 21.16
CA TRP A 312 -15.11 0.95 20.85
C TRP A 312 -13.80 1.66 21.17
N ILE A 313 -13.69 2.94 20.80
CA ILE A 313 -12.56 3.80 21.14
C ILE A 313 -12.33 3.84 22.66
N ASP A 314 -13.37 4.11 23.45
CA ASP A 314 -13.26 4.19 24.91
C ASP A 314 -12.75 2.88 25.52
N ARG A 315 -13.25 1.73 25.04
CA ARG A 315 -12.81 0.40 25.51
C ARG A 315 -11.36 0.10 25.12
N ILE A 316 -10.91 0.55 23.96
CA ILE A 316 -9.52 0.39 23.52
C ILE A 316 -8.60 1.24 24.41
N TYR A 317 -8.94 2.51 24.67
CA TYR A 317 -8.19 3.33 25.64
C TYR A 317 -8.17 2.70 27.03
N GLU A 318 -9.30 2.18 27.51
CA GLU A 318 -9.38 1.48 28.80
C GLU A 318 -8.41 0.29 28.85
N ALA A 319 -8.42 -0.58 27.83
CA ALA A 319 -7.51 -1.72 27.74
C ALA A 319 -6.04 -1.29 27.73
N ILE A 320 -5.69 -0.26 26.95
CA ILE A 320 -4.34 0.32 26.92
C ILE A 320 -3.95 0.84 28.31
N HIS A 321 -4.84 1.57 28.99
CA HIS A 321 -4.59 2.15 30.31
C HIS A 321 -4.49 1.08 31.41
N GLN A 322 -5.23 -0.02 31.31
CA GLN A 322 -5.12 -1.17 32.22
C GLN A 322 -3.88 -2.04 31.94
N GLY A 323 -3.35 -2.00 30.71
CA GLY A 323 -2.16 -2.75 30.29
C GLY A 323 -2.46 -4.20 29.87
N PHE A 324 -3.71 -4.54 29.58
CA PHE A 324 -4.12 -5.83 29.05
C PHE A 324 -5.40 -5.69 28.22
N VAL A 325 -5.59 -6.59 27.26
CA VAL A 325 -6.85 -6.81 26.55
C VAL A 325 -7.52 -8.06 27.09
N VAL A 326 -8.79 -8.25 26.75
CA VAL A 326 -9.64 -9.35 27.22
C VAL A 326 -10.12 -10.14 26.01
N ASP A 327 -9.85 -11.44 25.98
CA ASP A 327 -10.31 -12.34 24.92
C ASP A 327 -11.81 -12.68 25.04
N GLU A 328 -12.35 -13.44 24.10
CA GLU A 328 -13.76 -13.87 24.13
C GLU A 328 -14.12 -14.77 25.32
N SER A 329 -13.12 -15.41 25.95
CA SER A 329 -13.30 -16.26 27.14
C SER A 329 -13.18 -15.48 28.45
N GLY A 330 -12.86 -14.19 28.39
CA GLY A 330 -12.66 -13.35 29.57
C GLY A 330 -11.23 -13.39 30.15
N ASN A 331 -10.28 -14.06 29.48
CA ASN A 331 -8.90 -14.08 29.93
C ASN A 331 -8.21 -12.75 29.60
N ARG A 332 -7.31 -12.32 30.49
CA ARG A 332 -6.49 -11.12 30.29
C ARG A 332 -5.23 -11.47 29.51
N ILE A 333 -5.03 -10.81 28.37
CA ILE A 333 -3.82 -10.88 27.54
C ILE A 333 -3.03 -9.60 27.77
N PRO A 334 -1.83 -9.65 28.38
CA PRO A 334 -1.01 -8.46 28.61
C PRO A 334 -0.68 -7.70 27.32
N LEU A 335 -0.68 -6.38 27.41
CA LEU A 335 -0.12 -5.51 26.38
C LEU A 335 1.35 -5.25 26.70
N ASP A 336 2.17 -6.28 26.49
CA ASP A 336 3.61 -6.26 26.79
C ASP A 336 4.46 -5.61 25.69
N GLU A 337 5.77 -5.57 25.92
CA GLU A 337 6.76 -4.94 25.03
C GLU A 337 6.96 -5.65 23.68
N GLU A 338 6.62 -6.94 23.59
CA GLU A 338 6.90 -7.78 22.41
C GLU A 338 5.66 -7.94 21.52
N LYS A 339 4.50 -8.22 22.11
CA LYS A 339 3.26 -8.54 21.39
C LYS A 339 2.14 -7.54 21.62
N GLY A 340 2.27 -6.63 22.58
CA GLY A 340 1.22 -5.67 22.92
C GLY A 340 0.76 -4.84 21.72
N ILE A 341 1.71 -4.28 20.96
CA ILE A 341 1.40 -3.49 19.76
C ILE A 341 0.77 -4.33 18.64
N ASP A 342 1.16 -5.60 18.50
CA ASP A 342 0.59 -6.49 17.49
C ASP A 342 -0.85 -6.88 17.82
N HIS A 343 -1.15 -7.16 19.09
CA HIS A 343 -2.52 -7.36 19.56
C HIS A 343 -3.39 -6.11 19.32
N LEU A 344 -2.87 -4.91 19.65
CA LEU A 344 -3.58 -3.66 19.39
C LEU A 344 -3.80 -3.42 17.90
N GLY A 345 -2.83 -3.74 17.04
CA GLY A 345 -2.99 -3.61 15.59
C GLY A 345 -4.15 -4.44 15.05
N ASN A 346 -4.25 -5.69 15.49
CA ASN A 346 -5.35 -6.57 15.13
C ASN A 346 -6.69 -6.14 15.74
N ILE A 347 -6.70 -5.49 16.91
CA ILE A 347 -7.91 -4.95 17.54
C ILE A 347 -8.40 -3.69 16.84
N ILE A 348 -7.50 -2.75 16.55
CA ILE A 348 -7.88 -1.43 16.05
C ILE A 348 -8.33 -1.49 14.59
N GLU A 349 -7.68 -2.30 13.75
CA GLU A 349 -7.97 -2.34 12.30
C GLU A 349 -9.46 -2.59 11.99
N SER A 350 -10.16 -3.63 12.43
CA SER A 350 -9.76 -4.86 13.12
C SER A 350 -9.54 -6.02 12.14
N SER A 351 -8.72 -7.00 12.52
CA SER A 351 -8.53 -8.26 11.79
C SER A 351 -9.24 -9.45 12.49
N ILE A 352 -9.41 -10.58 11.79
CA ILE A 352 -9.98 -11.81 12.39
C ILE A 352 -9.09 -12.39 13.50
N LEU A 353 -7.89 -11.83 13.68
CA LEU A 353 -6.96 -12.18 14.74
C LEU A 353 -7.19 -11.35 16.01
N SER A 354 -8.08 -10.36 15.98
CA SER A 354 -8.49 -9.62 17.17
C SER A 354 -8.95 -10.59 18.26
N PRO A 355 -8.43 -10.48 19.50
CA PRO A 355 -8.79 -11.39 20.58
C PRO A 355 -10.28 -11.37 20.95
N ASN A 356 -10.98 -10.25 20.66
CA ASN A 356 -12.39 -10.08 20.97
C ASN A 356 -13.03 -8.97 20.12
N ARG A 357 -13.47 -9.30 18.90
CA ARG A 357 -14.15 -8.35 18.00
C ARG A 357 -15.48 -7.84 18.56
N GLN A 358 -16.16 -8.61 19.40
CA GLN A 358 -17.41 -8.18 20.02
C GLN A 358 -17.21 -7.03 21.02
N LEU A 359 -16.12 -7.09 21.79
CA LEU A 359 -15.80 -6.09 22.80
C LEU A 359 -15.19 -4.83 22.17
N TYR A 360 -14.15 -5.01 21.34
CA TYR A 360 -13.36 -3.89 20.80
C TYR A 360 -13.82 -3.40 19.42
N GLY A 361 -14.70 -4.12 18.75
CA GLY A 361 -15.31 -3.70 17.49
C GLY A 361 -14.38 -3.78 16.28
N ASP A 362 -14.67 -2.92 15.30
CA ASP A 362 -13.98 -2.82 14.00
C ASP A 362 -13.65 -1.35 13.70
N MET A 363 -12.97 -0.69 14.64
CA MET A 363 -12.90 0.77 14.77
C MET A 363 -12.34 1.47 13.53
N HIS A 364 -11.12 1.14 13.09
CA HIS A 364 -10.48 1.79 11.94
C HIS A 364 -11.31 1.61 10.66
N ASN A 365 -11.71 0.37 10.35
CA ASN A 365 -12.48 0.02 9.17
C ASN A 365 -13.84 0.72 9.15
N MET A 366 -14.55 0.75 10.28
CA MET A 366 -15.84 1.45 10.35
C MET A 366 -15.68 2.96 10.25
N GLY A 367 -14.58 3.55 10.74
CA GLY A 367 -14.26 4.96 10.48
C GLY A 367 -14.19 5.28 8.99
N HIS A 368 -13.54 4.43 8.19
CA HIS A 368 -13.56 4.53 6.72
C HIS A 368 -14.99 4.49 6.15
N VAL A 369 -15.83 3.56 6.64
CA VAL A 369 -17.23 3.42 6.22
C VAL A 369 -18.06 4.67 6.56
N PHE A 370 -17.99 5.17 7.80
CA PHE A 370 -18.70 6.40 8.22
C PHE A 370 -18.31 7.61 7.37
N ILE A 371 -17.01 7.82 7.14
CA ILE A 371 -16.52 8.93 6.34
C ILE A 371 -16.98 8.79 4.87
N SER A 372 -16.88 7.59 4.30
CA SER A 372 -17.19 7.36 2.88
C SER A 372 -18.68 7.46 2.55
N TYR A 373 -19.58 7.21 3.51
CA TYR A 373 -21.02 7.35 3.36
C TYR A 373 -21.60 8.64 3.96
N ALA A 374 -20.77 9.60 4.37
CA ALA A 374 -21.25 10.86 4.97
C ALA A 374 -22.27 11.61 4.08
N HIS A 375 -22.22 11.40 2.76
CA HIS A 375 -23.14 11.98 1.79
C HIS A 375 -24.49 11.22 1.65
N ASP A 376 -24.56 9.93 1.98
CA ASP A 376 -25.76 9.08 1.88
C ASP A 376 -25.76 7.97 2.94
N PRO A 377 -25.91 8.30 4.24
CA PRO A 377 -25.70 7.34 5.33
C PRO A 377 -26.80 6.27 5.46
N ASP A 378 -27.96 6.47 4.84
CA ASP A 378 -29.12 5.57 4.94
C ASP A 378 -29.63 5.06 3.59
N HIS A 379 -28.83 5.22 2.54
CA HIS A 379 -29.10 4.73 1.19
C HIS A 379 -30.32 5.37 0.49
N ARG A 380 -30.88 6.47 1.01
CA ARG A 380 -32.07 7.13 0.42
C ARG A 380 -31.78 7.70 -0.97
N HIS A 381 -30.52 8.00 -1.28
CA HIS A 381 -30.09 8.55 -2.56
C HIS A 381 -29.52 7.49 -3.51
N LEU A 382 -29.48 6.23 -3.09
CA LEU A 382 -28.92 5.11 -3.86
C LEU A 382 -27.46 5.34 -4.28
N GLU A 383 -26.72 6.13 -3.50
CA GLU A 383 -25.31 6.41 -3.77
C GLU A 383 -24.41 5.33 -3.16
N SER A 384 -23.24 5.15 -3.77
CA SER A 384 -22.19 4.26 -3.27
C SER A 384 -21.25 5.00 -2.30
N PHE A 385 -20.27 4.32 -1.73
CA PHE A 385 -19.23 4.97 -0.92
C PHE A 385 -18.32 5.89 -1.76
N GLY A 386 -17.82 6.97 -1.15
CA GLY A 386 -16.74 7.82 -1.70
C GLY A 386 -15.36 7.15 -1.59
N VAL A 387 -14.29 7.87 -1.98
CA VAL A 387 -12.92 7.29 -2.08
C VAL A 387 -12.36 6.71 -0.77
N MET A 388 -12.80 7.20 0.39
CA MET A 388 -12.45 6.62 1.69
C MET A 388 -12.97 5.20 1.89
N GLY A 389 -13.93 4.76 1.08
CA GLY A 389 -14.52 3.44 1.10
C GLY A 389 -13.74 2.40 0.29
N ASP A 390 -12.62 2.74 -0.36
CA ASP A 390 -11.80 1.77 -1.09
C ASP A 390 -10.32 1.98 -0.79
N VAL A 391 -9.63 0.88 -0.49
CA VAL A 391 -8.20 0.85 -0.18
C VAL A 391 -7.36 1.46 -1.30
N ALA A 392 -7.71 1.24 -2.57
CA ALA A 392 -6.95 1.79 -3.70
C ALA A 392 -7.05 3.31 -3.85
N THR A 393 -8.03 3.95 -3.19
CA THR A 393 -8.33 5.38 -3.39
C THR A 393 -8.33 6.19 -2.11
N ALA A 394 -8.39 5.57 -0.93
CA ALA A 394 -8.58 6.26 0.33
C ALA A 394 -7.50 7.33 0.60
N MET A 395 -6.25 7.04 0.27
CA MET A 395 -5.13 7.97 0.49
C MET A 395 -5.21 9.28 -0.32
N ARG A 396 -6.05 9.32 -1.36
CA ARG A 396 -6.29 10.54 -2.14
C ARG A 396 -6.98 11.63 -1.32
N ASP A 397 -7.75 11.22 -0.32
CA ASP A 397 -8.57 12.12 0.48
C ASP A 397 -7.78 12.72 1.66
N PRO A 398 -7.75 14.05 1.86
CA PRO A 398 -7.11 14.67 3.03
C PRO A 398 -7.58 14.08 4.38
N VAL A 399 -8.84 13.65 4.48
CA VAL A 399 -9.37 13.10 5.74
C VAL A 399 -8.76 11.75 6.11
N PHE A 400 -8.21 11.00 5.14
CA PHE A 400 -7.49 9.76 5.41
C PHE A 400 -6.39 9.99 6.44
N TYR A 401 -5.59 11.03 6.24
CA TYR A 401 -4.48 11.38 7.12
C TYR A 401 -4.94 11.91 8.47
N ARG A 402 -6.11 12.57 8.52
CA ARG A 402 -6.73 12.98 9.79
C ARG A 402 -7.21 11.79 10.62
N TRP A 403 -7.81 10.80 9.96
CA TRP A 403 -8.28 9.56 10.58
C TRP A 403 -7.11 8.70 11.06
N HIS A 404 -6.13 8.46 10.19
CA HIS A 404 -4.92 7.70 10.52
C HIS A 404 -4.02 8.39 11.54
N SER A 405 -3.98 9.72 11.58
CA SER A 405 -3.31 10.44 12.67
C SER A 405 -3.99 10.25 14.02
N TYR A 406 -5.32 10.06 14.07
CA TYR A 406 -6.00 9.73 15.31
C TYR A 406 -5.77 8.27 15.72
N ILE A 407 -5.75 7.35 14.76
CA ILE A 407 -5.41 5.95 15.02
C ILE A 407 -3.97 5.81 15.54
N ASP A 408 -3.00 6.50 14.92
CA ASP A 408 -1.62 6.52 15.39
C ASP A 408 -1.54 7.06 16.83
N ASP A 409 -2.29 8.11 17.17
CA ASP A 409 -2.36 8.66 18.53
C ASP A 409 -2.79 7.60 19.57
N ILE A 410 -3.76 6.73 19.23
CA ILE A 410 -4.18 5.62 20.08
C ILE A 410 -3.06 4.58 20.24
N PHE A 411 -2.34 4.25 19.17
CA PHE A 411 -1.16 3.39 19.28
C PHE A 411 -0.04 4.03 20.12
N GLN A 412 0.16 5.35 19.99
CA GLN A 412 1.15 6.09 20.75
C GLN A 412 0.83 6.07 22.25
N GLU A 413 -0.44 6.04 22.68
CA GLU A 413 -0.76 5.85 24.11
C GLU A 413 -0.18 4.56 24.68
N HIS A 414 -0.23 3.45 23.92
CA HIS A 414 0.42 2.22 24.33
C HIS A 414 1.95 2.35 24.29
N LYS A 415 2.51 2.85 23.19
CA LYS A 415 3.97 3.00 23.03
C LYS A 415 4.60 3.93 24.07
N ASN A 416 3.89 4.95 24.52
CA ASN A 416 4.34 5.87 25.58
C ASN A 416 4.36 5.23 26.98
N LYS A 417 3.65 4.12 27.18
CA LYS A 417 3.66 3.35 28.44
C LYS A 417 4.80 2.33 28.52
N LEU A 418 5.41 1.98 27.39
CA LEU A 418 6.54 1.05 27.38
C LEU A 418 7.75 1.67 28.06
N THR A 419 8.57 0.84 28.71
CA THR A 419 9.81 1.30 29.31
C THR A 419 10.71 1.89 28.22
N PRO A 420 11.23 3.13 28.39
CA PRO A 420 12.21 3.69 27.47
C PRO A 420 13.41 2.77 27.29
N TYR A 421 13.94 2.67 26.07
CA TYR A 421 15.15 1.90 25.84
C TYR A 421 16.30 2.40 26.72
N THR A 422 16.87 1.50 27.51
CA THR A 422 18.03 1.80 28.33
C THR A 422 19.23 2.14 27.45
N ARG A 423 20.23 2.81 28.02
CA ARG A 423 21.46 3.13 27.27
C ARG A 423 22.14 1.84 26.78
N ALA A 424 22.12 0.78 27.57
CA ALA A 424 22.67 -0.52 27.20
C ALA A 424 21.94 -1.14 26.00
N GLN A 425 20.60 -1.12 25.98
CA GLN A 425 19.82 -1.63 24.84
C GLN A 425 20.06 -0.86 23.53
N LEU A 426 20.45 0.42 23.61
CA LEU A 426 20.76 1.24 22.43
C LEU A 426 22.25 1.18 22.02
N THR A 427 23.15 0.86 22.94
CA THR A 427 24.60 0.90 22.68
C THR A 427 25.05 -0.39 22.04
N PHE A 428 25.92 -0.30 21.03
CA PHE A 428 26.66 -1.44 20.51
C PHE A 428 28.13 -1.29 20.91
N ASP A 429 28.53 -2.00 21.97
CA ASP A 429 29.84 -1.81 22.60
C ASP A 429 31.00 -2.09 21.63
N GLY A 430 31.96 -1.15 21.61
CA GLY A 430 33.11 -1.15 20.71
C GLY A 430 32.80 -0.65 19.29
N ILE A 431 31.56 -0.27 18.98
CA ILE A 431 31.19 0.28 17.67
C ILE A 431 30.85 1.76 17.80
N SER A 432 31.46 2.60 16.97
CA SER A 432 31.14 4.02 16.92
C SER A 432 31.02 4.56 15.49
N ILE A 433 30.15 5.54 15.27
CA ILE A 433 30.07 6.25 13.99
C ILE A 433 30.92 7.50 14.07
N THR A 434 31.91 7.62 13.19
CA THR A 434 32.87 8.73 13.17
C THR A 434 32.59 9.77 12.08
N GLY A 435 31.71 9.45 11.11
CA GLY A 435 31.33 10.38 10.06
C GLY A 435 30.19 9.88 9.19
N ILE A 436 29.34 10.81 8.74
CA ILE A 436 28.24 10.57 7.80
C ILE A 436 28.36 11.59 6.68
N THR A 437 28.18 11.14 5.45
CA THR A 437 28.03 12.04 4.30
C THR A 437 26.99 11.48 3.36
N VAL A 438 26.03 12.31 2.96
CA VAL A 438 25.17 12.03 1.80
C VAL A 438 25.73 12.76 0.61
N GLN A 439 25.95 12.06 -0.50
CA GLN A 439 26.39 12.67 -1.74
C GLN A 439 25.37 12.40 -2.84
N PRO A 440 24.60 13.39 -3.30
CA PRO A 440 23.82 13.27 -4.53
C PRO A 440 24.75 13.19 -5.75
N GLU A 441 24.30 12.55 -6.83
CA GLU A 441 25.06 12.50 -8.09
C GLU A 441 25.33 13.92 -8.63
N ASP A 442 24.31 14.79 -8.58
CA ASP A 442 24.35 16.13 -9.13
C ASP A 442 24.15 17.23 -8.06
N GLY A 443 24.98 17.28 -7.01
CA GLY A 443 24.82 18.32 -6.00
C GLY A 443 25.88 18.40 -4.92
N SER A 444 25.67 19.33 -3.99
CA SER A 444 26.54 19.51 -2.82
C SER A 444 26.36 18.38 -1.81
N PRO A 445 27.42 18.00 -1.06
CA PRO A 445 27.32 17.07 0.05
C PRO A 445 26.23 17.47 1.05
N ASN A 446 25.63 16.48 1.72
CA ASN A 446 24.60 16.63 2.75
C ASN A 446 23.34 17.37 2.26
N THR A 447 23.04 17.24 0.98
CA THR A 447 21.83 17.78 0.35
C THR A 447 21.07 16.65 -0.33
N PHE A 448 19.75 16.61 -0.14
CA PHE A 448 18.85 15.87 -1.01
C PHE A 448 18.24 16.83 -2.03
N GLN A 449 18.13 16.38 -3.27
CA GLN A 449 17.54 17.15 -4.36
C GLN A 449 16.33 16.43 -4.90
N THR A 450 15.22 17.16 -5.02
CA THR A 450 14.00 16.65 -5.65
C THR A 450 13.59 17.50 -6.83
N PHE A 451 12.74 16.96 -7.69
CA PHE A 451 12.21 17.60 -8.88
C PHE A 451 10.93 16.88 -9.35
N TRP A 452 10.29 17.38 -10.40
CA TRP A 452 9.16 16.70 -11.02
C TRP A 452 9.62 15.80 -12.17
N GLN A 453 9.05 14.61 -12.27
CA GLN A 453 9.27 13.72 -13.39
C GLN A 453 7.94 13.40 -14.09
N GLN A 454 7.96 13.37 -15.42
CA GLN A 454 6.88 12.81 -16.22
C GLN A 454 7.22 11.38 -16.63
N SER A 455 6.26 10.48 -16.41
CA SER A 455 6.35 9.08 -16.80
C SER A 455 5.06 8.63 -17.47
N ASP A 456 5.18 7.63 -18.34
CA ASP A 456 4.07 7.05 -19.07
C ASP A 456 3.67 5.71 -18.44
N VAL A 457 2.36 5.42 -18.42
CA VAL A 457 1.80 4.13 -18.02
C VAL A 457 0.84 3.65 -19.10
N ASP A 458 0.94 2.38 -19.49
CA ASP A 458 0.03 1.79 -20.47
C ASP A 458 -1.27 1.39 -19.78
N LEU A 459 -2.40 1.93 -20.25
CA LEU A 459 -3.72 1.65 -19.70
C LEU A 459 -4.48 0.61 -20.53
N SER A 460 -3.85 0.08 -21.59
CA SER A 460 -4.50 -0.76 -22.61
C SER A 460 -5.26 -1.96 -22.03
N ARG A 461 -4.73 -2.62 -21.00
CA ARG A 461 -5.30 -3.79 -20.34
C ARG A 461 -6.64 -3.51 -19.63
N GLY A 462 -6.85 -2.31 -19.14
CA GLY A 462 -8.02 -1.92 -18.35
C GLY A 462 -9.14 -1.24 -19.16
N MET A 463 -8.89 -0.97 -20.43
CA MET A 463 -9.79 -0.18 -21.29
C MET A 463 -10.84 -1.03 -22.01
N ASP A 464 -11.82 -1.61 -21.30
CA ASP A 464 -12.81 -2.50 -21.92
C ASP A 464 -13.54 -1.95 -23.16
N PHE A 465 -13.73 -2.82 -24.16
CA PHE A 465 -14.48 -2.57 -25.40
C PHE A 465 -13.88 -1.47 -26.30
N VAL A 466 -12.59 -1.18 -26.12
CA VAL A 466 -11.79 -0.28 -26.97
C VAL A 466 -10.90 -1.13 -27.90
N PRO A 467 -10.57 -0.68 -29.13
CA PRO A 467 -9.58 -1.33 -29.98
C PRO A 467 -8.30 -1.69 -29.23
N ARG A 468 -7.63 -2.76 -29.68
CA ARG A 468 -6.35 -3.20 -29.10
C ARG A 468 -5.21 -2.23 -29.46
N GLY A 469 -4.04 -2.52 -28.91
CA GLY A 469 -2.83 -1.71 -29.01
C GLY A 469 -2.64 -0.79 -27.81
N ASN A 470 -1.40 -0.37 -27.60
CA ASN A 470 -1.00 0.40 -26.42
C ASN A 470 -1.73 1.75 -26.37
N VAL A 471 -2.09 2.19 -25.17
CA VAL A 471 -2.65 3.52 -24.91
C VAL A 471 -2.04 4.07 -23.64
N PHE A 472 -1.20 5.09 -23.80
CA PHE A 472 -0.42 5.61 -22.69
C PHE A 472 -1.11 6.81 -22.04
N ALA A 473 -1.02 6.89 -20.72
CA ALA A 473 -1.26 8.11 -19.97
C ALA A 473 0.06 8.63 -19.38
N ARG A 474 0.30 9.93 -19.52
CA ARG A 474 1.49 10.61 -18.99
C ARG A 474 1.14 11.36 -17.72
N PHE A 475 1.71 10.98 -16.58
CA PHE A 475 1.49 11.64 -15.30
C PHE A 475 2.76 12.31 -14.80
N THR A 476 2.60 13.36 -14.00
CA THR A 476 3.71 14.02 -13.29
C THR A 476 3.74 13.58 -11.84
N HIS A 477 4.90 13.18 -11.34
CA HIS A 477 5.11 12.75 -9.96
C HIS A 477 6.41 13.34 -9.39
N LEU A 478 6.56 13.31 -8.06
CA LEU A 478 7.82 13.69 -7.40
C LEU A 478 8.93 12.71 -7.79
N GLN A 479 10.16 13.20 -7.81
CA GLN A 479 11.37 12.40 -8.00
C GLN A 479 12.52 13.00 -7.20
N HIS A 480 13.54 12.21 -6.90
CA HIS A 480 14.80 12.67 -6.33
C HIS A 480 16.01 12.30 -7.19
N SER A 481 17.07 13.11 -7.12
CA SER A 481 18.37 12.74 -7.70
C SER A 481 18.91 11.51 -6.98
N PRO A 482 19.50 10.51 -7.67
CA PRO A 482 20.17 9.41 -6.99
C PRO A 482 21.29 9.94 -6.08
N PHE A 483 21.47 9.27 -4.95
CA PHE A 483 22.50 9.63 -3.98
C PHE A 483 23.10 8.39 -3.29
N VAL A 484 24.24 8.60 -2.63
CA VAL A 484 24.98 7.57 -1.88
C VAL A 484 25.24 8.05 -0.45
N TYR A 485 24.89 7.22 0.53
CA TYR A 485 25.36 7.35 1.91
C TYR A 485 26.81 6.85 2.00
N THR A 486 27.69 7.63 2.61
CA THR A 486 29.01 7.19 3.08
C THR A 486 29.03 7.28 4.59
N ILE A 487 29.25 6.14 5.26
CA ILE A 487 29.21 6.01 6.72
C ILE A 487 30.57 5.49 7.17
N MET A 488 31.23 6.26 8.03
CA MET A 488 32.51 5.90 8.65
C MET A 488 32.20 5.30 10.03
N ILE A 489 32.60 4.05 10.23
CA ILE A 489 32.32 3.27 11.44
C ILE A 489 33.63 2.74 11.98
N GLU A 490 33.93 3.00 13.24
CA GLU A 490 35.04 2.38 13.96
C GLU A 490 34.55 1.14 14.71
N ASN A 491 35.30 0.04 14.58
CA ASN A 491 35.13 -1.16 15.39
C ASN A 491 36.37 -1.38 16.26
N ASP A 492 36.30 -0.96 17.52
CA ASP A 492 37.36 -1.05 18.52
C ASP A 492 37.49 -2.46 19.12
N SER A 493 36.73 -3.45 18.62
CA SER A 493 36.87 -4.85 19.05
C SER A 493 37.88 -5.61 18.20
N ASP A 494 38.48 -6.65 18.80
CA ASP A 494 39.47 -7.51 18.12
C ASP A 494 38.86 -8.50 17.11
N ALA A 495 37.54 -8.43 16.86
CA ALA A 495 36.81 -9.38 16.02
C ALA A 495 35.90 -8.68 15.01
N GLN A 496 35.61 -9.38 13.91
CA GLN A 496 34.56 -8.95 12.99
C GLN A 496 33.20 -9.00 13.69
N ARG A 497 32.41 -7.94 13.53
CA ARG A 497 31.06 -7.82 14.08
C ARG A 497 30.05 -7.67 12.95
N MET A 498 28.91 -8.34 13.06
CA MET A 498 27.78 -8.14 12.15
C MET A 498 26.87 -7.07 12.74
N ALA A 499 26.38 -6.15 11.89
CA ALA A 499 25.58 -5.03 12.37
C ALA A 499 24.45 -4.68 11.39
N PHE A 500 23.31 -4.24 11.93
CA PHE A 500 22.32 -3.52 11.14
C PHE A 500 22.66 -2.03 11.12
N VAL A 501 22.68 -1.45 9.94
CA VAL A 501 22.63 0.01 9.74
C VAL A 501 21.18 0.40 9.55
N ARG A 502 20.69 1.34 10.38
CA ARG A 502 19.31 1.86 10.36
C ARG A 502 19.37 3.35 10.07
N ILE A 503 18.68 3.81 9.03
CA ILE A 503 18.72 5.20 8.55
C ILE A 503 17.33 5.82 8.63
N PHE A 504 17.23 6.97 9.29
CA PHE A 504 16.00 7.76 9.43
C PHE A 504 16.24 9.22 9.07
N VAL A 505 15.17 9.92 8.69
CA VAL A 505 15.17 11.37 8.49
C VAL A 505 13.96 12.01 9.15
N ALA A 506 14.14 13.17 9.76
CA ALA A 506 13.06 13.99 10.30
C ALA A 506 13.32 15.48 10.01
N PRO A 507 12.27 16.31 9.89
CA PRO A 507 12.47 17.75 9.87
C PRO A 507 13.09 18.20 11.19
N LYS A 508 13.93 19.23 11.13
CA LYS A 508 14.59 19.78 12.32
C LYS A 508 13.67 20.67 13.15
N ASN A 509 12.79 21.38 12.46
CA ASN A 509 11.91 22.39 13.02
C ASN A 509 10.44 21.98 12.88
N ASP A 510 9.61 22.50 13.77
CA ASP A 510 8.15 22.41 13.70
C ASP A 510 7.56 23.41 12.70
N GLU A 511 6.23 23.42 12.59
CA GLU A 511 5.46 24.34 11.73
C GLU A 511 5.67 25.84 12.04
N ARG A 512 6.26 26.19 13.19
CA ARG A 512 6.59 27.58 13.58
C ARG A 512 8.03 27.94 13.20
N GLY A 513 8.79 27.00 12.63
CA GLY A 513 10.22 27.15 12.38
C GLY A 513 11.08 27.01 13.64
N THR A 514 10.53 26.47 14.73
CA THR A 514 11.26 26.28 15.99
C THR A 514 11.84 24.86 16.07
N PRO A 515 13.08 24.65 16.54
CA PRO A 515 13.64 23.32 16.71
C PRO A 515 12.75 22.41 17.56
N MET A 516 12.44 21.22 17.07
CA MET A 516 11.57 20.27 17.77
C MET A 516 12.26 19.68 19.01
N VAL A 517 11.47 19.45 20.05
CA VAL A 517 11.87 18.58 21.16
C VAL A 517 11.82 17.12 20.70
N PHE A 518 12.64 16.27 21.32
CA PHE A 518 12.77 14.87 20.91
C PHE A 518 11.43 14.11 20.92
N ARG A 519 10.59 14.36 21.94
CA ARG A 519 9.27 13.72 22.07
C ARG A 519 8.41 13.90 20.81
N ASP A 520 8.51 15.04 20.17
CA ASP A 520 7.72 15.34 18.97
C ASP A 520 8.50 14.91 17.72
N GLN A 521 9.81 15.20 17.66
CA GLN A 521 10.66 14.83 16.52
C GLN A 521 10.71 13.32 16.27
N ARG A 522 10.66 12.47 17.30
CA ARG A 522 10.67 11.00 17.15
C ARG A 522 9.49 10.49 16.32
N LEU A 523 8.34 11.17 16.37
CA LEU A 523 7.14 10.80 15.61
C LEU A 523 7.24 11.17 14.13
N PHE A 524 8.20 12.03 13.77
CA PHE A 524 8.51 12.41 12.39
C PHE A 524 9.67 11.63 11.78
N MET A 525 10.27 10.68 12.52
CA MET A 525 11.39 9.88 12.01
C MET A 525 10.89 8.90 10.94
N VAL A 526 11.14 9.26 9.68
CA VAL A 526 10.83 8.45 8.51
C VAL A 526 12.00 7.51 8.23
N GLU A 527 11.74 6.21 8.20
CA GLU A 527 12.72 5.19 7.81
C GLU A 527 13.09 5.35 6.33
N LEU A 528 14.39 5.41 6.04
CA LEU A 528 14.93 5.47 4.68
C LEU A 528 15.62 4.18 4.26
N ASP A 529 16.22 3.43 5.19
CA ASP A 529 16.91 2.18 4.88
C ASP A 529 17.21 1.38 6.16
N LYS A 530 17.30 0.05 6.01
CA LYS A 530 17.76 -0.89 7.03
C LYS A 530 18.49 -2.06 6.38
N PHE A 531 19.78 -2.22 6.64
CA PHE A 531 20.59 -3.25 5.96
C PHE A 531 21.74 -3.80 6.81
N LEU A 532 22.17 -5.02 6.48
CA LEU A 532 23.23 -5.75 7.17
C LEU A 532 24.61 -5.39 6.62
N VAL A 533 25.59 -5.22 7.51
CA VAL A 533 27.01 -5.04 7.18
C VAL A 533 27.91 -5.91 8.06
N ALA A 534 29.07 -6.27 7.53
CA ALA A 534 30.16 -6.88 8.27
C ALA A 534 31.24 -5.82 8.58
N LEU A 535 31.49 -5.58 9.86
CA LEU A 535 32.44 -4.59 10.36
C LEU A 535 33.74 -5.29 10.80
N ARG A 536 34.84 -5.04 10.10
CA ARG A 536 36.16 -5.58 10.47
C ARG A 536 36.75 -4.76 11.63
N PRO A 537 37.69 -5.29 12.43
CA PRO A 537 38.42 -4.48 13.40
C PRO A 537 39.02 -3.21 12.76
N GLY A 538 38.91 -2.09 13.46
CA GLY A 538 39.34 -0.76 13.00
C GLY A 538 38.30 0.00 12.16
N ALA A 539 38.80 0.91 11.33
CA ALA A 539 37.97 1.79 10.51
C ALA A 539 37.30 1.07 9.32
N ASN A 540 35.99 1.25 9.18
CA ASN A 540 35.17 0.73 8.10
C ASN A 540 34.51 1.90 7.35
N ARG A 541 34.52 1.84 6.02
CA ARG A 541 33.83 2.80 5.14
C ARG A 541 32.72 2.09 4.39
N ILE A 542 31.48 2.33 4.81
CA ILE A 542 30.29 1.75 4.19
C ILE A 542 29.74 2.72 3.15
N ARG A 543 29.46 2.22 1.95
CA ARG A 543 28.76 2.98 0.90
C ARG A 543 27.44 2.29 0.57
N ARG A 544 26.35 3.03 0.60
CA ARG A 544 24.99 2.52 0.35
C ARG A 544 24.26 3.45 -0.62
N ARG A 545 23.77 2.91 -1.74
CA ARG A 545 23.04 3.70 -2.74
C ARG A 545 21.57 3.78 -2.36
N SER A 546 20.97 4.94 -2.63
CA SER A 546 19.52 5.18 -2.48
C SER A 546 18.65 4.09 -3.13
N LYS A 547 19.01 3.62 -4.33
CA LYS A 547 18.29 2.56 -5.06
C LYS A 547 18.29 1.18 -4.37
N GLU A 548 19.11 1.00 -3.34
CA GLU A 548 19.20 -0.27 -2.59
C GLU A 548 18.33 -0.25 -1.33
N SER A 549 17.59 0.83 -1.08
CA SER A 549 16.76 1.02 0.11
C SER A 549 15.82 -0.16 0.33
N THR A 550 15.80 -0.67 1.57
CA THR A 550 14.89 -1.75 1.98
C THR A 550 13.45 -1.31 2.26
N VAL A 551 13.15 -0.03 2.01
CA VAL A 551 11.81 0.57 2.14
C VAL A 551 11.07 0.56 0.80
N THR A 552 11.81 0.64 -0.31
CA THR A 552 11.24 1.00 -1.62
C THR A 552 11.29 -0.11 -2.65
N ILE A 553 10.40 -0.03 -3.64
CA ILE A 553 10.49 -0.78 -4.90
C ILE A 553 10.80 0.15 -6.08
N PRO A 554 11.56 -0.32 -7.09
CA PRO A 554 11.83 0.44 -8.32
C PRO A 554 10.56 0.86 -9.07
N PHE A 555 10.69 1.90 -9.90
CA PHE A 555 9.60 2.41 -10.74
C PHE A 555 9.03 1.31 -11.64
N GLU A 556 9.92 0.53 -12.25
CA GLU A 556 9.57 -0.57 -13.15
C GLU A 556 8.72 -1.62 -12.41
N ARG A 557 8.95 -1.86 -11.12
CA ARG A 557 8.09 -2.80 -10.35
C ARG A 557 6.72 -2.22 -10.02
N THR A 558 6.63 -0.90 -9.86
CA THR A 558 5.38 -0.21 -9.54
C THR A 558 4.45 -0.11 -10.76
N PHE A 559 5.03 0.18 -11.94
CA PHE A 559 4.31 0.52 -13.17
C PHE A 559 4.59 -0.44 -14.35
N ARG A 560 5.14 -1.65 -14.11
CA ARG A 560 5.46 -2.63 -15.17
C ARG A 560 4.22 -3.10 -15.92
N ASN A 561 4.40 -3.21 -17.24
CA ASN A 561 3.61 -4.07 -18.10
C ASN A 561 4.28 -5.44 -18.21
N LEU A 562 3.61 -6.49 -17.75
CA LEU A 562 4.15 -7.87 -17.74
C LEU A 562 4.27 -8.51 -19.13
N ASP A 563 3.63 -7.92 -20.14
CA ASP A 563 3.63 -8.42 -21.52
C ASP A 563 4.81 -7.84 -22.34
N GLN A 564 5.59 -6.90 -21.78
CA GLN A 564 6.71 -6.24 -22.46
C GLN A 564 8.03 -6.46 -21.71
N ASN A 565 9.13 -6.67 -22.46
CA ASN A 565 10.50 -6.76 -21.95
C ASN A 565 10.75 -7.82 -20.86
N ARG A 566 9.95 -8.90 -20.81
CA ARG A 566 10.22 -10.05 -19.95
C ARG A 566 11.53 -10.73 -20.39
N PRO A 567 12.51 -10.90 -19.49
CA PRO A 567 13.73 -11.64 -19.79
C PRO A 567 13.45 -13.11 -20.12
N ASP A 568 14.38 -13.78 -20.83
CA ASP A 568 14.24 -15.20 -21.15
C ASP A 568 14.04 -16.05 -19.89
N PRO A 569 13.24 -17.14 -19.97
CA PRO A 569 12.99 -18.04 -18.85
C PRO A 569 14.29 -18.57 -18.20
N ASP A 570 14.27 -18.76 -16.88
CA ASP A 570 15.36 -19.31 -16.06
C ASP A 570 16.64 -18.45 -16.02
N THR A 571 16.53 -17.14 -16.31
CA THR A 571 17.66 -16.19 -16.16
C THR A 571 17.63 -15.47 -14.81
N PRO A 572 18.78 -15.04 -14.26
CA PRO A 572 18.82 -14.16 -13.07
C PRO A 572 18.01 -12.87 -13.27
N GLN A 573 17.94 -12.38 -14.51
CA GLN A 573 17.12 -11.23 -14.90
C GLN A 573 15.63 -11.56 -14.86
N GLU A 574 15.20 -12.76 -15.26
CA GLU A 574 13.81 -13.20 -15.10
C GLU A 574 13.46 -13.36 -13.62
N ALA A 575 14.38 -13.91 -12.82
CA ALA A 575 14.21 -13.92 -11.38
C ALA A 575 13.98 -12.49 -10.88
N GLU A 576 14.89 -11.54 -11.16
CA GLU A 576 14.78 -10.10 -10.82
C GLU A 576 13.50 -9.41 -11.35
N PHE A 577 12.97 -9.90 -12.47
CA PHE A 577 11.72 -9.44 -13.10
C PHE A 577 10.47 -9.94 -12.39
N ASN A 578 10.50 -11.15 -11.81
CA ASN A 578 9.35 -11.84 -11.21
C ASN A 578 9.07 -11.47 -9.72
N PHE A 579 9.50 -10.28 -9.27
CA PHE A 579 9.50 -9.88 -7.84
C PHE A 579 8.36 -8.91 -7.43
N CYS A 580 7.96 -8.95 -6.15
CA CYS A 580 6.68 -8.46 -5.57
C CYS A 580 6.29 -6.99 -5.79
N GLY A 581 4.96 -6.73 -5.81
CA GLY A 581 4.35 -5.39 -5.92
C GLY A 581 4.13 -4.61 -4.61
N CYS A 582 4.39 -5.18 -3.43
CA CYS A 582 4.32 -4.41 -2.17
C CYS A 582 5.66 -3.71 -1.91
N GLY A 583 5.63 -2.38 -1.83
CA GLY A 583 6.72 -1.56 -1.32
C GLY A 583 6.48 -0.08 -1.60
N TRP A 584 7.15 0.82 -0.87
CA TRP A 584 7.02 2.25 -1.10
C TRP A 584 7.61 2.62 -2.48
N PRO A 585 6.99 3.51 -3.27
CA PRO A 585 7.57 3.88 -4.55
C PRO A 585 8.93 4.59 -4.37
N ALA A 586 9.96 4.12 -5.08
CA ALA A 586 11.31 4.68 -4.97
C ALA A 586 11.37 6.20 -5.21
N HIS A 587 10.55 6.72 -6.13
CA HIS A 587 10.51 8.16 -6.44
C HIS A 587 9.96 9.03 -5.29
N MET A 588 9.34 8.41 -4.27
CA MET A 588 8.85 9.06 -3.05
C MET A 588 9.72 8.76 -1.82
N LEU A 589 10.93 8.21 -1.98
CA LEU A 589 11.82 7.88 -0.86
C LEU A 589 12.10 9.11 0.02
N VAL A 590 12.41 10.23 -0.64
CA VAL A 590 12.79 11.52 -0.04
C VAL A 590 11.60 12.48 -0.06
N PRO A 591 11.33 13.23 1.04
CA PRO A 591 10.32 14.27 1.03
C PRO A 591 10.56 15.35 -0.02
N LYS A 592 9.53 16.05 -0.50
CA LYS A 592 9.69 17.11 -1.53
C LYS A 592 10.71 18.18 -1.10
N GLY A 593 10.64 18.69 0.12
CA GLY A 593 11.46 19.81 0.58
C GLY A 593 11.00 21.17 0.04
N LEU A 594 11.88 22.18 0.15
CA LEU A 594 11.59 23.57 -0.23
C LEU A 594 12.59 24.07 -1.29
N PRO A 595 12.22 25.03 -2.15
CA PRO A 595 13.18 25.67 -3.07
C PRO A 595 14.37 26.32 -2.36
N GLU A 596 14.12 26.97 -1.22
CA GLU A 596 15.13 27.55 -0.34
C GLU A 596 15.89 26.52 0.51
N GLY A 597 15.45 25.26 0.48
CA GLY A 597 15.99 24.17 1.29
C GLY A 597 15.25 23.99 2.61
N LEU A 598 14.73 22.79 2.85
CA LEU A 598 14.10 22.40 4.11
C LEU A 598 15.15 21.73 5.03
N PRO A 599 15.45 22.32 6.21
CA PRO A 599 16.41 21.72 7.15
C PRO A 599 15.88 20.44 7.78
N ALA A 600 16.68 19.39 7.73
CA ALA A 600 16.36 18.08 8.29
C ALA A 600 17.57 17.47 9.01
N ASP A 601 17.30 16.52 9.90
CA ASP A 601 18.32 15.71 10.56
C ASP A 601 18.27 14.30 9.98
N LEU A 602 19.39 13.88 9.37
CA LEU A 602 19.63 12.50 8.96
C LEU A 602 20.25 11.75 10.13
N PHE A 603 19.53 10.76 10.65
CA PHE A 603 19.98 9.92 11.76
C PHE A 603 20.41 8.55 11.24
N ILE A 604 21.55 8.07 11.74
CA ILE A 604 22.03 6.70 11.50
C ILE A 604 22.34 6.03 12.83
N MET A 605 21.88 4.79 12.98
CA MET A 605 22.23 3.89 14.07
C MET A 605 22.88 2.61 13.51
N VAL A 606 23.90 2.11 14.19
CA VAL A 606 24.50 0.79 13.94
C VAL A 606 24.16 -0.11 15.14
N SER A 607 23.28 -1.09 14.97
CA SER A 607 22.84 -2.00 16.04
C SER A 607 23.41 -3.40 15.89
N ASP A 608 23.50 -4.15 16.99
CA ASP A 608 24.06 -5.49 17.02
C ASP A 608 23.16 -6.49 16.28
N TYR A 609 23.66 -7.05 15.17
CA TYR A 609 22.91 -8.02 14.39
C TYR A 609 22.63 -9.30 15.18
N GLU A 610 23.50 -9.71 16.09
CA GLU A 610 23.28 -10.95 16.86
C GLU A 610 22.09 -10.84 17.81
N GLU A 611 21.80 -9.63 18.31
CA GLU A 611 20.59 -9.34 19.07
C GLU A 611 19.35 -9.13 18.19
N ASP A 612 19.54 -8.68 16.96
CA ASP A 612 18.44 -8.24 16.09
C ASP A 612 17.98 -9.34 15.11
N ARG A 613 18.81 -10.33 14.85
CA ARG A 613 18.55 -11.32 13.80
C ARG A 613 17.35 -12.20 14.12
N VAL A 614 16.67 -12.58 13.05
CA VAL A 614 15.67 -13.65 13.03
C VAL A 614 16.24 -14.77 12.17
N VAL A 615 16.47 -15.95 12.76
CA VAL A 615 17.08 -17.09 12.05
C VAL A 615 16.04 -17.72 11.13
N GLN A 616 16.21 -17.54 9.83
CA GLN A 616 15.33 -18.08 8.78
C GLN A 616 16.04 -18.09 7.42
N ASP A 617 15.54 -18.91 6.49
CA ASP A 617 16.02 -18.94 5.11
C ASP A 617 15.25 -17.95 4.23
N LEU A 618 15.97 -16.96 3.71
CA LEU A 618 15.47 -15.93 2.80
C LEU A 618 15.94 -16.13 1.36
N VAL A 619 16.66 -17.21 1.04
CA VAL A 619 17.13 -17.49 -0.32
C VAL A 619 15.93 -17.65 -1.26
N GLY A 620 15.99 -16.96 -2.40
CA GLY A 620 14.92 -16.99 -3.41
C GLY A 620 13.63 -16.28 -2.97
N THR A 621 13.64 -15.52 -1.86
CA THR A 621 12.49 -14.73 -1.41
C THR A 621 12.65 -13.25 -1.75
N CYS A 622 11.52 -12.62 -2.01
CA CYS A 622 11.41 -11.20 -2.24
C CYS A 622 11.54 -10.42 -0.92
N ASN A 623 12.67 -9.72 -0.73
CA ASN A 623 13.00 -9.03 0.52
C ASN A 623 13.44 -7.55 0.33
N ASP A 624 13.31 -7.00 -0.87
CA ASP A 624 13.78 -5.63 -1.19
C ASP A 624 12.97 -4.52 -0.48
N ALA A 625 11.72 -4.75 -0.11
CA ALA A 625 10.86 -3.75 0.56
C ALA A 625 10.41 -4.21 1.95
N ALA A 626 11.26 -4.99 2.63
CA ALA A 626 10.90 -5.67 3.87
C ALA A 626 10.53 -4.72 5.01
N SER A 627 10.95 -3.45 4.99
CA SER A 627 10.62 -2.51 6.07
C SER A 627 9.11 -2.32 6.26
N TYR A 628 8.35 -2.13 5.17
CA TYR A 628 6.89 -1.93 5.24
C TYR A 628 6.08 -3.16 4.82
N CYS A 629 6.69 -4.11 4.12
CA CYS A 629 5.99 -5.27 3.58
C CYS A 629 6.38 -6.60 4.22
N GLY A 630 7.36 -6.63 5.14
CA GLY A 630 7.92 -7.87 5.65
C GLY A 630 8.49 -8.76 4.54
N VAL A 631 8.54 -10.06 4.77
CA VAL A 631 8.93 -11.03 3.75
C VAL A 631 7.81 -12.05 3.57
N ARG A 632 7.40 -12.30 2.32
CA ARG A 632 6.29 -13.21 2.00
C ARG A 632 6.56 -14.61 2.57
N ASP A 633 5.58 -15.14 3.29
CA ASP A 633 5.61 -16.48 3.93
C ASP A 633 6.82 -16.71 4.86
N ARG A 634 7.32 -15.64 5.49
CA ARG A 634 8.49 -15.61 6.36
C ARG A 634 8.24 -14.69 7.56
N LEU A 635 9.12 -14.74 8.55
CA LEU A 635 9.09 -13.83 9.69
C LEU A 635 9.62 -12.46 9.27
N TYR A 636 9.17 -11.40 9.92
CA TYR A 636 9.73 -10.07 9.74
C TYR A 636 11.24 -10.11 10.08
N PRO A 637 12.14 -9.64 9.20
CA PRO A 637 13.58 -9.96 9.27
C PRO A 637 14.37 -9.11 10.27
N ASP A 638 13.72 -8.67 11.36
CA ASP A 638 14.30 -7.85 12.42
C ASP A 638 13.48 -8.04 13.71
N ARG A 639 14.13 -8.56 14.76
CA ARG A 639 13.50 -8.88 16.04
C ARG A 639 13.08 -7.63 16.82
N LYS A 640 13.71 -6.48 16.58
CA LYS A 640 13.35 -5.23 17.27
C LYS A 640 11.95 -4.78 16.84
N ALA A 641 11.35 -3.93 17.68
CA ALA A 641 10.07 -3.29 17.35
C ALA A 641 10.21 -2.50 16.04
N MET A 642 9.18 -2.52 15.21
CA MET A 642 9.15 -1.72 13.98
C MET A 642 9.17 -0.23 14.36
N GLY A 643 10.10 0.52 13.78
CA GLY A 643 10.40 1.91 14.16
C GLY A 643 11.51 2.07 15.20
N TYR A 644 12.16 0.99 15.64
CA TYR A 644 13.32 1.07 16.51
C TYR A 644 14.43 1.96 15.91
N PRO A 645 14.99 2.93 16.66
CA PRO A 645 14.85 3.13 18.11
C PRO A 645 13.86 4.22 18.56
N PHE A 646 12.98 4.70 17.66
CA PHE A 646 12.10 5.86 17.89
C PHE A 646 10.66 5.52 18.24
N ASP A 647 10.29 4.24 18.21
CA ASP A 647 8.94 3.78 18.52
C ASP A 647 8.55 4.00 19.99
N ARG A 648 9.52 4.10 20.90
CA ARG A 648 9.30 4.35 22.34
C ARG A 648 9.64 5.77 22.76
N ALA A 649 9.07 6.18 23.89
CA ALA A 649 9.48 7.40 24.58
C ALA A 649 10.96 7.34 25.00
N ALA A 650 11.58 8.52 25.10
CA ALA A 650 12.99 8.63 25.45
C ALA A 650 13.27 8.35 26.93
N ARG A 651 14.54 8.08 27.25
CA ARG A 651 15.02 8.07 28.63
C ARG A 651 14.85 9.44 29.28
N SER A 652 14.74 9.46 30.61
CA SER A 652 14.72 10.70 31.38
C SER A 652 15.95 11.58 31.05
N GLY A 653 15.72 12.89 30.88
CA GLY A 653 16.76 13.87 30.54
C GLY A 653 17.09 13.99 29.04
N VAL A 654 16.38 13.27 28.17
CA VAL A 654 16.51 13.41 26.71
C VAL A 654 15.46 14.39 26.18
N ASP A 655 15.84 15.66 26.09
CA ASP A 655 14.95 16.72 25.56
C ASP A 655 15.14 16.97 24.06
N ARG A 656 16.31 16.63 23.51
CA ARG A 656 16.66 16.79 22.10
C ARG A 656 17.33 15.54 21.54
N LEU A 657 17.31 15.38 20.22
CA LEU A 657 17.94 14.26 19.52
C LEU A 657 19.43 14.09 19.88
N ALA A 658 20.16 15.18 20.07
CA ALA A 658 21.57 15.13 20.48
C ALA A 658 21.78 14.44 21.84
N ASN A 659 20.81 14.54 22.76
CA ASN A 659 20.86 13.89 24.08
C ASN A 659 20.49 12.39 24.01
N PHE A 660 19.84 11.96 22.93
CA PHE A 660 19.42 10.57 22.73
C PHE A 660 20.60 9.68 22.31
N LEU A 661 21.60 10.25 21.65
CA LEU A 661 22.67 9.53 20.95
C LEU A 661 23.53 8.68 21.89
N THR A 662 23.89 7.49 21.40
CA THR A 662 24.94 6.62 21.92
C THR A 662 26.11 6.57 20.91
N PRO A 663 27.30 6.05 21.26
CA PRO A 663 28.47 6.08 20.36
C PRO A 663 28.25 5.48 18.97
N ASN A 664 27.40 4.47 18.87
CA ASN A 664 26.98 3.80 17.64
C ASN A 664 25.85 4.54 16.88
N MET A 665 25.57 5.79 17.25
CA MET A 665 24.59 6.66 16.59
C MET A 665 25.25 7.97 16.19
N ALA A 666 24.82 8.54 15.06
CA ALA A 666 25.22 9.87 14.65
C ALA A 666 24.12 10.57 13.87
N VAL A 667 24.18 11.90 13.87
CA VAL A 667 23.25 12.77 13.16
C VAL A 667 24.04 13.68 12.24
N GLN A 668 23.58 13.79 11.00
CA GLN A 668 24.07 14.76 10.04
C GLN A 668 22.93 15.72 9.71
N SER A 669 23.12 17.02 9.97
CA SER A 669 22.18 18.02 9.45
C SER A 669 22.31 18.07 7.93
N ILE A 670 21.16 18.00 7.26
CA ILE A 670 21.04 18.00 5.81
C ILE A 670 20.01 19.05 5.37
N THR A 671 20.00 19.35 4.08
CA THR A 671 18.99 20.21 3.45
C THR A 671 18.29 19.47 2.33
N ILE A 672 16.96 19.57 2.26
CA ILE A 672 16.16 19.00 1.17
C ILE A 672 15.70 20.14 0.24
N VAL A 673 16.25 20.17 -0.97
CA VAL A 673 16.01 21.24 -1.95
C VAL A 673 15.11 20.73 -3.07
N HIS A 674 13.98 21.41 -3.27
CA HIS A 674 13.09 21.14 -4.39
C HIS A 674 13.42 22.03 -5.58
N ASN A 675 13.82 21.43 -6.69
CA ASN A 675 14.00 22.13 -7.96
C ASN A 675 12.70 22.02 -8.76
N ASP A 676 11.98 23.13 -8.91
CA ASP A 676 10.72 23.18 -9.66
C ASP A 676 10.96 23.13 -11.18
N ARG A 677 11.47 21.98 -11.63
CA ARG A 677 11.71 21.61 -13.03
C ARG A 677 11.05 20.27 -13.29
N THR A 678 10.53 20.09 -14.50
CA THR A 678 9.97 18.80 -14.95
C THR A 678 10.91 18.12 -15.93
N ILE A 679 11.28 16.87 -15.65
CA ILE A 679 12.11 16.03 -16.51
C ILE A 679 11.24 14.91 -17.08
N ASN A 680 11.34 14.64 -18.37
CA ASN A 680 10.71 13.45 -18.95
C ASN A 680 11.62 12.25 -18.71
N LYS A 681 11.09 11.16 -18.14
CA LYS A 681 11.80 9.88 -18.15
C LYS A 681 11.98 9.50 -19.63
N ALA A 682 13.23 9.41 -20.10
CA ALA A 682 13.48 8.83 -21.41
C ALA A 682 12.97 7.39 -21.37
N GLY A 683 12.04 7.06 -22.27
CA GLY A 683 11.39 5.75 -22.36
C GLY A 683 12.36 4.63 -22.66
#